data_AF-F9PF22-F1
#
_entry.id   AF-F9PF22-F1
#
_cell.length_a   1.000
_cell.length_b   1.000
_cell.length_c   1.000
_cell.angle_alpha   90.00
_cell.angle_beta   90.00
_cell.angle_gamma   90.00
#
_symmetry.space_group_name_H-M   'P 1'
#
loop_
_entity.id
_entity.type
_entity.pdbx_description
1 polymer ?
#
loop_
_entity_poly.entity_id
_entity_poly.type
_entity_poly.pdbx_seq_one_letter_code
_entity_poly.pdbx_strand_id
1 'polypeptide(L)'
;MNEKLAKKKIVSIDAGRKYFSPDQLKEIIDKAKHYGYTDLHLLVGNDGLRFMLDDMSLTVGDKTYASDDVKRAVENGTNAYYNDPNGNHLTESEMTDLIGYAKDKGIGLIPTVNSPGHMDAILNAMKELGIEKPNFNYFGKESERTVDLDNEKAVAFTKALIDKYAAYFAGKSEIFNIGLDEYANDATNAKGWSVLQAYKWYPEDGFPDKGYDKFIAYANDLARIVKSHGLKPMAFNDGIYYNSDTTFGTFDKDIIVSMWTGGWGGYDVASSKLLSEKGHEILNTNDAWYYVLGRNADGQGWYNLDQGLNGIKSTPITSVPKTEGADIPIIGGMVAAWADTPSARYSPSRLFKLMRQFANSNAEYFAADYESAEQALKEVPTDLSRYTAESIAAVKEAEKAIRSLDSNLSRAEQDSIDQAIAKLQEAVSNLTFTPEAQKEEDAKREVEKLAKNKVISIDAGRKYFTLDQLKRIVDKASELGYSDLHLLLGNDGLRFLLDDMTITANGKTYASDDVKNAIIEGTKSYYDDPNGTTLNQAEITELIQYAKDRGIGIIPAINSPGHMDAMLVAMEKLGIANPQANFDKVSKTTMDLENEEAMNFTKALIGKYMDFFAGKTKIFNYGTDEYANDATNAQGWYYLKWYGLYGKFADYANGLAAMAKEKGLQPMAFNDGFYYEDKDDVEFDKDVIISYWSKGWWGYNLASPQYLASKGYKFLNTNGDWYYILGQKPEDGGGFLKKAIENTEKTPFNQLASTKYPEVDLPTVGSMVAIWADRPSAEYKEEEIFELMTAFADHNKEYFRADYKALREELAQIPENLEGYSTESLDALKAAKEALNYNLNRNKQAELDTLVANLKAARLGLKPAATHSGSLDENEVAANVENRPELITRTEEIPFETVKKENPNLPAGQEKVVTEGAKGERTIYVSVTTENGKETETVLEEKVTKEAVNKVVEVGAPVTHVGDEEGVAPVADAKPRVVIEDEEIPFTTITRETDALPKGETRVVTEGVKGRRSHFYSVSTAADGSEVKTLVTSVVAQEPVTQIIEIGTPVTHVGDEEGVAPVADAKPRVVIEDEEIPFTTITRETDALPKGETRVVTEGVKGRRSHFYSVSTAADGSEVKTLVTSVVAQEPVTQIIEIGTPVTHVGDEKGLAPVAEEKPALEIPNIPAPVAEEKPKLEIPSKPAPATVPAEENKALPQAPTPVAKENKLPETGSQGSEWLIATGLMAALTAYGLSKKKD
;
A
#
# COMPACT_ATOMS: atom_id res chain seq x y z
N MET A 1 27.78 19.62 -37.55
CA MET A 1 27.30 19.18 -36.23
C MET A 1 28.46 18.88 -35.28
N ASN A 2 29.41 18.04 -35.68
CA ASN A 2 30.46 17.45 -34.83
C ASN A 2 31.21 18.44 -33.91
N GLU A 3 31.58 19.64 -34.38
CA GLU A 3 32.25 20.67 -33.58
C GLU A 3 31.40 21.24 -32.42
N LYS A 4 30.07 21.12 -32.49
CA LYS A 4 29.13 21.46 -31.42
C LYS A 4 29.04 20.31 -30.41
N LEU A 5 28.84 19.09 -30.90
CA LEU A 5 28.75 17.87 -30.10
C LEU A 5 30.05 17.57 -29.33
N ALA A 6 31.22 17.85 -29.92
CA ALA A 6 32.52 17.65 -29.30
C ALA A 6 32.84 18.62 -28.15
N LYS A 7 32.00 19.63 -27.90
CA LYS A 7 32.13 20.51 -26.73
C LYS A 7 31.67 19.79 -25.46
N LYS A 8 32.22 20.18 -24.31
CA LYS A 8 31.68 19.75 -23.01
C LYS A 8 30.33 20.43 -22.73
N LYS A 9 29.37 19.68 -22.19
CA LYS A 9 28.12 20.18 -21.64
C LYS A 9 28.01 19.68 -20.22
N ILE A 10 27.95 20.60 -19.27
CA ILE A 10 28.25 20.31 -17.87
C ILE A 10 27.07 20.74 -16.99
N VAL A 11 26.69 19.89 -16.04
CA VAL A 11 25.83 20.29 -14.91
C VAL A 11 26.71 20.46 -13.68
N SER A 12 26.58 21.59 -12.99
CA SER A 12 27.31 21.90 -11.76
C SER A 12 26.41 21.79 -10.54
N ILE A 13 26.89 21.09 -9.50
CA ILE A 13 26.16 20.84 -8.24
C ILE A 13 27.01 21.30 -7.05
N ASP A 14 26.44 22.22 -6.25
CA ASP A 14 27.02 22.69 -4.98
C ASP A 14 26.82 21.68 -3.84
N ALA A 15 27.61 20.60 -3.89
CA ALA A 15 27.72 19.62 -2.81
C ALA A 15 28.77 19.99 -1.74
N GLY A 16 29.23 21.25 -1.71
CA GLY A 16 30.10 21.78 -0.65
C GLY A 16 29.27 22.40 0.47
N ARG A 17 28.34 23.30 0.13
CA ARG A 17 27.43 23.91 1.11
C ARG A 17 26.45 22.89 1.68
N LYS A 18 25.85 22.10 0.80
CA LYS A 18 24.82 21.09 1.10
C LYS A 18 25.36 19.67 0.89
N TYR A 19 24.93 18.71 1.72
CA TYR A 19 25.18 17.29 1.46
C TYR A 19 24.21 16.74 0.39
N PHE A 20 24.75 15.88 -0.48
CA PHE A 20 24.02 15.06 -1.45
C PHE A 20 24.46 13.61 -1.29
N SER A 21 23.52 12.66 -1.30
CA SER A 21 23.87 11.23 -1.21
C SER A 21 24.42 10.68 -2.53
N PRO A 22 25.16 9.55 -2.51
CA PRO A 22 25.60 8.87 -3.72
C PRO A 22 24.45 8.59 -4.71
N ASP A 23 23.28 8.19 -4.21
CA ASP A 23 22.11 7.87 -5.05
C ASP A 23 21.51 9.11 -5.72
N GLN A 24 21.48 10.26 -5.02
CA GLN A 24 21.05 11.53 -5.61
C GLN A 24 22.01 11.98 -6.72
N LEU A 25 23.32 11.76 -6.53
CA LEU A 25 24.33 12.09 -7.53
C LEU A 25 24.31 11.12 -8.72
N LYS A 26 24.02 9.83 -8.50
CA LYS A 26 23.75 8.84 -9.56
C LYS A 26 22.51 9.22 -10.38
N GLU A 27 21.42 9.64 -9.73
CA GLU A 27 20.22 10.12 -10.43
C GLU A 27 20.52 11.36 -11.29
N ILE A 28 21.36 12.28 -10.80
CA ILE A 28 21.82 13.45 -11.57
C ILE A 28 22.67 13.01 -12.77
N ILE A 29 23.55 12.00 -12.62
CA ILE A 29 24.32 11.41 -13.72
C ILE A 29 23.41 10.77 -14.77
N ASP A 30 22.36 10.05 -14.36
CA ASP A 30 21.38 9.47 -15.27
C ASP A 30 20.66 10.53 -16.10
N LYS A 31 20.17 11.60 -15.46
CA LYS A 31 19.53 12.69 -16.19
C LYS A 31 20.51 13.50 -17.03
N ALA A 32 21.77 13.63 -16.61
CA ALA A 32 22.83 14.22 -17.42
C ALA A 32 23.07 13.40 -18.70
N LYS A 33 23.22 12.07 -18.56
CA LYS A 33 23.34 11.12 -19.68
C LYS A 33 22.17 11.21 -20.65
N HIS A 34 20.94 11.03 -20.17
CA HIS A 34 19.73 11.04 -21.00
C HIS A 34 19.42 12.42 -21.65
N TYR A 35 19.91 13.52 -21.06
CA TYR A 35 19.81 14.85 -21.69
C TYR A 35 21.01 15.20 -22.60
N GLY A 36 22.00 14.33 -22.77
CA GLY A 36 23.12 14.51 -23.70
C GLY A 36 24.29 15.36 -23.18
N TYR A 37 24.45 15.44 -21.85
CA TYR A 37 25.60 16.06 -21.19
C TYR A 37 26.87 15.19 -21.33
N THR A 38 28.03 15.75 -20.98
CA THR A 38 29.33 15.04 -20.98
C THR A 38 29.98 14.98 -19.61
N ASP A 39 29.65 15.88 -18.68
CA ASP A 39 30.33 16.00 -17.39
C ASP A 39 29.38 16.41 -16.25
N LEU A 40 29.65 15.90 -15.05
CA LEU A 40 29.18 16.43 -13.77
C LEU A 40 30.31 17.25 -13.13
N HIS A 41 30.07 18.53 -12.87
CA HIS A 41 30.94 19.36 -12.04
C HIS A 41 30.42 19.33 -10.60
N LEU A 42 31.20 18.76 -9.69
CA LEU A 42 30.80 18.49 -8.32
C LEU A 42 31.66 19.32 -7.38
N LEU A 43 31.12 20.41 -6.85
CA LEU A 43 31.81 21.15 -5.80
C LEU A 43 31.72 20.33 -4.52
N VAL A 44 32.87 19.98 -3.94
CA VAL A 44 32.94 19.24 -2.66
C VAL A 44 33.63 20.06 -1.57
N GLY A 45 34.49 21.02 -1.93
CA GLY A 45 34.89 22.13 -1.06
C GLY A 45 34.34 23.43 -1.63
N ASN A 46 33.35 24.02 -0.96
CA ASN A 46 32.71 25.30 -1.30
C ASN A 46 31.87 25.78 -0.10
N ASP A 47 32.38 26.77 0.63
CA ASP A 47 32.14 27.07 2.04
C ASP A 47 32.39 25.83 2.96
N GLY A 48 31.51 24.83 2.87
CA GLY A 48 31.68 23.52 3.50
C GLY A 48 32.63 22.60 2.72
N LEU A 49 33.22 21.60 3.39
CA LEU A 49 34.06 20.56 2.79
C LEU A 49 33.46 19.17 3.07
N ARG A 50 32.91 18.55 2.03
CA ARG A 50 32.05 17.35 2.10
C ARG A 50 32.59 16.16 1.30
N PHE A 51 33.91 16.04 1.19
CA PHE A 51 34.57 14.85 0.66
C PHE A 51 35.79 14.49 1.50
N MET A 52 35.88 13.24 1.94
CA MET A 52 36.89 12.75 2.89
C MET A 52 37.66 11.57 2.30
N LEU A 53 38.99 11.67 2.25
CA LEU A 53 39.87 10.57 1.83
C LEU A 53 40.09 9.57 2.97
N ASP A 54 40.53 8.36 2.65
CA ASP A 54 40.88 7.35 3.63
C ASP A 54 42.11 7.76 4.45
N ASP A 55 43.11 8.39 3.81
CA ASP A 55 44.21 9.09 4.47
C ASP A 55 44.13 10.61 4.26
N MET A 56 43.73 11.34 5.30
CA MET A 56 43.70 12.80 5.35
C MET A 56 44.94 13.42 6.02
N SER A 57 46.00 12.65 6.28
CA SER A 57 47.23 13.21 6.89
C SER A 57 47.88 14.28 6.02
N LEU A 58 48.40 15.34 6.64
CA LEU A 58 49.00 16.48 5.92
C LEU A 58 50.33 16.85 6.55
N THR A 59 51.37 17.08 5.74
CA THR A 59 52.67 17.56 6.21
C THR A 59 52.89 18.99 5.74
N VAL A 60 53.09 19.92 6.69
CA VAL A 60 53.17 21.36 6.46
C VAL A 60 54.40 21.90 7.19
N GLY A 61 55.49 22.13 6.44
CA GLY A 61 56.81 22.32 7.03
C GLY A 61 57.22 21.08 7.85
N ASP A 62 57.74 21.31 9.05
CA ASP A 62 58.22 20.24 9.95
C ASP A 62 57.09 19.52 10.74
N LYS A 63 55.81 19.90 10.56
CA LYS A 63 54.67 19.30 11.28
C LYS A 63 53.81 18.43 10.34
N THR A 64 53.64 17.17 10.71
CA THR A 64 52.58 16.30 10.16
C THR A 64 51.36 16.33 11.08
N TYR A 65 50.18 16.54 10.50
CA TYR A 65 48.87 16.39 11.11
C TYR A 65 48.36 14.98 10.83
N ALA A 66 47.85 14.27 11.85
CA ALA A 66 47.35 12.90 11.70
C ALA A 66 46.02 12.86 10.92
N SER A 67 45.79 11.77 10.18
CA SER A 67 44.58 11.59 9.37
C SER A 67 43.29 11.83 10.19
N ASP A 68 43.15 11.16 11.33
CA ASP A 68 41.93 11.22 12.14
C ASP A 68 41.70 12.56 12.84
N ASP A 69 42.75 13.37 13.01
CA ASP A 69 42.62 14.74 13.52
C ASP A 69 42.19 15.68 12.39
N VAL A 70 42.75 15.53 11.19
CA VAL A 70 42.31 16.31 10.01
C VAL A 70 40.87 15.97 9.63
N LYS A 71 40.48 14.68 9.65
CA LYS A 71 39.10 14.24 9.41
C LYS A 71 38.12 14.92 10.36
N ARG A 72 38.39 14.83 11.66
CA ARG A 72 37.57 15.44 12.72
C ARG A 72 37.47 16.95 12.57
N ALA A 73 38.59 17.63 12.31
CA ALA A 73 38.64 19.07 12.13
C ALA A 73 37.87 19.53 10.88
N VAL A 74 37.90 18.76 9.79
CA VAL A 74 37.10 19.02 8.57
C VAL A 74 35.62 18.76 8.82
N GLU A 75 35.26 17.64 9.45
CA GLU A 75 33.86 17.31 9.79
C GLU A 75 33.24 18.38 10.71
N ASN A 76 33.95 18.75 11.77
CA ASN A 76 33.58 19.84 12.68
C ASN A 76 33.51 21.19 11.95
N GLY A 77 34.48 21.50 11.10
CA GLY A 77 34.53 22.75 10.34
C GLY A 77 33.35 22.89 9.36
N THR A 78 32.96 21.80 8.70
CA THR A 78 31.77 21.70 7.85
C THR A 78 30.49 21.80 8.66
N ASN A 79 30.40 21.15 9.82
CA ASN A 79 29.24 21.26 10.72
C ASN A 79 29.09 22.66 11.33
N ALA A 80 30.20 23.37 11.57
CA ALA A 80 30.21 24.75 12.06
C ALA A 80 29.75 25.76 10.99
N TYR A 81 29.97 25.46 9.70
CA TYR A 81 29.33 26.17 8.59
C TYR A 81 27.84 25.79 8.46
N TYR A 82 27.57 24.51 8.23
CA TYR A 82 26.22 23.95 8.19
C TYR A 82 26.21 22.44 8.48
N ASN A 83 25.76 22.09 9.68
CA ASN A 83 25.41 20.73 10.05
C ASN A 83 24.13 20.31 9.31
N ASP A 84 24.29 19.63 8.18
CA ASP A 84 23.21 19.17 7.31
C ASP A 84 22.65 17.85 7.84
N PRO A 85 21.36 17.77 8.24
CA PRO A 85 20.78 16.57 8.83
C PRO A 85 20.69 15.38 7.86
N ASN A 86 20.99 15.59 6.57
CA ASN A 86 21.02 14.54 5.56
C ASN A 86 22.39 13.81 5.49
N GLY A 87 23.46 14.39 6.06
CA GLY A 87 24.82 13.83 6.05
C GLY A 87 25.92 14.89 6.10
N ASN A 88 27.16 14.50 6.45
CA ASN A 88 28.29 15.43 6.48
C ASN A 88 29.09 15.43 5.16
N HIS A 89 29.69 14.29 4.79
CA HIS A 89 30.62 14.15 3.67
C HIS A 89 30.47 12.81 2.94
N LEU A 90 30.89 12.76 1.67
CA LEU A 90 31.16 11.52 0.92
C LEU A 90 32.51 10.93 1.30
N THR A 91 32.61 9.61 1.34
CA THR A 91 33.87 8.86 1.54
C THR A 91 34.65 8.63 0.23
N GLU A 92 35.92 8.22 0.33
CA GLU A 92 36.76 7.85 -0.82
C GLU A 92 36.15 6.72 -1.65
N SER A 93 35.54 5.74 -0.99
CA SER A 93 34.85 4.62 -1.65
C SER A 93 33.61 5.07 -2.42
N GLU A 94 32.77 5.93 -1.84
CA GLU A 94 31.56 6.46 -2.51
C GLU A 94 31.92 7.35 -3.69
N MET A 95 32.94 8.20 -3.55
CA MET A 95 33.44 9.02 -4.67
C MET A 95 34.06 8.17 -5.78
N THR A 96 34.77 7.08 -5.43
CA THR A 96 35.34 6.15 -6.42
C THR A 96 34.23 5.42 -7.19
N ASP A 97 33.21 4.93 -6.49
CA ASP A 97 32.02 4.30 -7.08
C ASP A 97 31.24 5.29 -7.98
N LEU A 98 31.04 6.53 -7.52
CA LEU A 98 30.35 7.58 -8.28
C LEU A 98 31.09 7.94 -9.58
N ILE A 99 32.43 8.03 -9.55
CA ILE A 99 33.25 8.26 -10.75
C ILE A 99 33.16 7.05 -11.70
N GLY A 100 33.16 5.82 -11.17
CA GLY A 100 32.94 4.61 -11.97
C GLY A 100 31.59 4.62 -12.68
N TYR A 101 30.52 4.87 -11.93
CA TYR A 101 29.15 4.97 -12.43
C TYR A 101 28.97 6.05 -13.51
N ALA A 102 29.58 7.23 -13.30
CA ALA A 102 29.63 8.29 -14.31
C ALA A 102 30.33 7.81 -15.59
N LYS A 103 31.53 7.24 -15.43
CA LYS A 103 32.38 6.78 -16.53
C LYS A 103 31.71 5.68 -17.38
N ASP A 104 31.03 4.73 -16.76
CA ASP A 104 30.34 3.64 -17.47
C ASP A 104 29.17 4.13 -18.33
N LYS A 105 28.59 5.30 -17.98
CA LYS A 105 27.60 6.02 -18.80
C LYS A 105 28.23 6.99 -19.81
N GLY A 106 29.54 7.23 -19.75
CA GLY A 106 30.27 8.19 -20.58
C GLY A 106 30.22 9.63 -20.07
N ILE A 107 29.99 9.82 -18.77
CA ILE A 107 30.00 11.11 -18.08
C ILE A 107 31.31 11.27 -17.29
N GLY A 108 32.02 12.39 -17.49
CA GLY A 108 33.17 12.78 -16.68
C GLY A 108 32.76 13.39 -15.34
N LEU A 109 33.66 13.38 -14.35
CA LEU A 109 33.47 14.10 -13.08
C LEU A 109 34.59 15.12 -12.89
N ILE A 110 34.22 16.38 -12.63
CA ILE A 110 35.12 17.51 -12.39
C ILE A 110 34.92 18.00 -10.95
N PRO A 111 35.84 17.74 -10.01
CA PRO A 111 35.72 18.22 -8.63
C PRO A 111 36.06 19.71 -8.51
N THR A 112 35.47 20.37 -7.51
CA THR A 112 35.96 21.65 -6.97
C THR A 112 36.33 21.52 -5.50
N VAL A 113 37.51 22.01 -5.14
CA VAL A 113 37.87 22.33 -3.76
C VAL A 113 38.33 23.79 -3.75
N ASN A 114 37.45 24.67 -3.32
CA ASN A 114 37.61 26.12 -3.44
C ASN A 114 38.64 26.67 -2.44
N SER A 115 39.42 27.66 -2.90
CA SER A 115 40.29 28.54 -2.12
C SER A 115 40.73 29.70 -3.04
N PRO A 116 41.27 30.82 -2.55
CA PRO A 116 41.42 31.21 -1.15
C PRO A 116 40.14 31.76 -0.51
N GLY A 117 39.07 32.01 -1.29
CA GLY A 117 37.73 32.26 -0.78
C GLY A 117 36.94 30.96 -0.58
N HIS A 118 35.70 31.07 -0.10
CA HIS A 118 34.72 29.98 -0.01
C HIS A 118 35.27 28.68 0.61
N MET A 119 36.01 28.81 1.72
CA MET A 119 36.73 27.71 2.37
C MET A 119 36.56 27.70 3.91
N ASP A 120 35.40 28.14 4.40
CA ASP A 120 34.99 28.26 5.80
C ASP A 120 35.31 27.00 6.62
N ALA A 121 34.98 25.82 6.10
CA ALA A 121 35.26 24.54 6.77
C ALA A 121 36.77 24.27 6.91
N ILE A 122 37.57 24.65 5.92
CA ILE A 122 39.03 24.48 5.93
C ILE A 122 39.65 25.48 6.92
N LEU A 123 39.12 26.71 7.00
CA LEU A 123 39.53 27.72 7.97
C LEU A 123 39.21 27.29 9.41
N ASN A 124 38.02 26.71 9.63
CA ASN A 124 37.62 26.14 10.91
C ASN A 124 38.47 24.92 11.27
N ALA A 125 38.74 24.02 10.33
CA ALA A 125 39.64 22.88 10.52
C ALA A 125 41.06 23.34 10.89
N MET A 126 41.60 24.35 10.20
CA MET A 126 42.90 24.94 10.53
C MET A 126 42.95 25.49 11.96
N LYS A 127 41.88 26.16 12.42
CA LYS A 127 41.76 26.66 13.80
C LYS A 127 41.75 25.51 14.82
N GLU A 128 40.99 24.44 14.58
CA GLU A 128 40.96 23.25 15.46
C GLU A 128 42.31 22.53 15.53
N LEU A 129 43.03 22.44 14.42
CA LEU A 129 44.37 21.85 14.32
C LEU A 129 45.51 22.73 14.88
N GLY A 130 45.17 23.92 15.40
CA GLY A 130 46.11 24.85 16.06
C GLY A 130 46.92 25.72 15.10
N ILE A 131 46.40 26.02 13.90
CA ILE A 131 46.92 27.09 13.05
C ILE A 131 46.23 28.39 13.48
N GLU A 132 47.00 29.30 14.08
CA GLU A 132 46.49 30.59 14.55
C GLU A 132 46.13 31.52 13.38
N LYS A 133 44.98 32.20 13.50
CA LYS A 133 44.50 33.28 12.62
C LYS A 133 44.62 32.98 11.11
N PRO A 134 44.03 31.88 10.59
CA PRO A 134 44.09 31.58 9.16
C PRO A 134 43.16 32.49 8.35
N ASN A 135 42.17 33.13 8.99
CA ASN A 135 41.15 33.98 8.37
C ASN A 135 41.70 35.38 8.00
N PHE A 136 41.39 35.86 6.79
CA PHE A 136 41.72 37.21 6.32
C PHE A 136 40.95 38.28 7.09
N ASN A 137 41.56 39.44 7.35
CA ASN A 137 40.94 40.54 8.10
C ASN A 137 40.98 41.88 7.33
N TYR A 138 39.83 42.55 7.22
CA TYR A 138 39.68 43.84 6.59
C TYR A 138 39.22 44.90 7.61
N PHE A 139 40.15 45.77 8.03
CA PHE A 139 39.94 46.86 9.00
C PHE A 139 39.16 46.45 10.27
N GLY A 140 39.45 45.26 10.81
CA GLY A 140 38.83 44.71 12.01
C GLY A 140 37.68 43.73 11.74
N LYS A 141 37.15 43.66 10.51
CA LYS A 141 36.21 42.60 10.12
C LYS A 141 36.96 41.39 9.58
N GLU A 142 36.91 40.29 10.31
CA GLU A 142 37.41 38.99 9.86
C GLU A 142 36.46 38.40 8.78
N SER A 143 37.02 37.72 7.79
CA SER A 143 36.29 36.91 6.80
C SER A 143 36.14 35.51 7.34
N GLU A 144 34.92 35.00 7.43
CA GLU A 144 34.63 33.60 7.79
C GLU A 144 35.10 32.66 6.66
N ARG A 145 35.07 33.17 5.42
CA ARG A 145 35.23 32.43 4.15
C ARG A 145 36.63 32.37 3.57
N THR A 146 37.51 33.31 3.92
CA THR A 146 38.73 33.59 3.14
C THR A 146 40.01 33.43 3.95
N VAL A 147 41.01 32.73 3.40
CA VAL A 147 42.34 32.60 4.02
C VAL A 147 43.18 33.86 3.85
N ASP A 148 43.90 34.24 4.90
CA ASP A 148 44.91 35.29 4.83
C ASP A 148 46.14 34.80 4.06
N LEU A 149 46.41 35.44 2.91
CA LEU A 149 47.56 35.13 2.06
C LEU A 149 48.91 35.51 2.70
N ASP A 150 48.91 36.30 3.76
CA ASP A 150 50.10 36.62 4.56
C ASP A 150 50.39 35.55 5.64
N ASN A 151 49.42 34.67 5.93
CA ASN A 151 49.62 33.56 6.86
C ASN A 151 50.24 32.36 6.12
N GLU A 152 51.57 32.35 6.02
CA GLU A 152 52.36 31.30 5.35
C GLU A 152 51.96 29.88 5.78
N LYS A 153 51.59 29.66 7.05
CA LYS A 153 51.18 28.34 7.56
C LYS A 153 49.80 27.92 7.04
N ALA A 154 48.84 28.84 7.03
CA ALA A 154 47.50 28.58 6.51
C ALA A 154 47.52 28.37 4.98
N VAL A 155 48.30 29.18 4.26
CA VAL A 155 48.57 29.03 2.83
C VAL A 155 49.24 27.68 2.53
N ALA A 156 50.26 27.29 3.29
CA ALA A 156 50.95 26.01 3.09
C ALA A 156 50.06 24.80 3.42
N PHE A 157 49.22 24.87 4.46
CA PHE A 157 48.23 23.83 4.78
C PHE A 157 47.22 23.66 3.65
N THR A 158 46.66 24.78 3.16
CA THR A 158 45.66 24.76 2.08
C THR A 158 46.26 24.21 0.78
N LYS A 159 47.49 24.62 0.42
CA LYS A 159 48.21 24.06 -0.74
C LYS A 159 48.46 22.55 -0.60
N ALA A 160 48.82 22.05 0.59
CA ALA A 160 49.00 20.63 0.83
C ALA A 160 47.69 19.83 0.77
N LEU A 161 46.57 20.42 1.19
CA LEU A 161 45.24 19.81 1.08
C LEU A 161 44.77 19.72 -0.38
N ILE A 162 44.97 20.78 -1.18
CA ILE A 162 44.69 20.73 -2.63
C ILE A 162 45.59 19.71 -3.34
N ASP A 163 46.88 19.62 -2.99
CA ASP A 163 47.81 18.62 -3.52
C ASP A 163 47.33 17.18 -3.23
N LYS A 164 46.90 16.91 -1.99
CA LYS A 164 46.36 15.61 -1.58
C LYS A 164 45.06 15.24 -2.32
N TYR A 165 44.12 16.17 -2.51
CA TYR A 165 42.93 15.89 -3.33
C TYR A 165 43.27 15.73 -4.83
N ALA A 166 44.16 16.56 -5.39
CA ALA A 166 44.59 16.43 -6.78
C ALA A 166 45.28 15.08 -7.05
N ALA A 167 46.06 14.57 -6.10
CA ALA A 167 46.64 13.23 -6.15
C ALA A 167 45.58 12.12 -6.17
N TYR A 168 44.47 12.26 -5.43
CA TYR A 168 43.36 11.31 -5.49
C TYR A 168 42.62 11.35 -6.84
N PHE A 169 42.35 12.53 -7.40
CA PHE A 169 41.62 12.65 -8.67
C PHE A 169 42.49 12.37 -9.92
N ALA A 170 43.81 12.24 -9.75
CA ALA A 170 44.76 11.88 -10.81
C ALA A 170 44.34 10.60 -11.55
N GLY A 171 44.19 10.69 -12.87
CA GLY A 171 43.75 9.57 -13.72
C GLY A 171 42.28 9.15 -13.55
N LYS A 172 41.52 9.80 -12.64
CA LYS A 172 40.07 9.63 -12.46
C LYS A 172 39.27 10.76 -13.11
N SER A 173 39.81 11.98 -13.10
CA SER A 173 39.23 13.19 -13.71
C SER A 173 40.17 13.78 -14.78
N GLU A 174 39.65 14.66 -15.64
CA GLU A 174 40.46 15.43 -16.61
C GLU A 174 40.83 16.84 -16.10
N ILE A 175 39.91 17.44 -15.33
CA ILE A 175 39.96 18.83 -14.86
C ILE A 175 39.77 18.82 -13.34
N PHE A 176 40.43 19.73 -12.63
CA PHE A 176 40.20 20.01 -11.22
C PHE A 176 40.00 21.52 -11.04
N ASN A 177 38.87 21.92 -10.47
CA ASN A 177 38.57 23.33 -10.22
C ASN A 177 39.13 23.76 -8.86
N ILE A 178 39.96 24.80 -8.85
CA ILE A 178 40.56 25.39 -7.65
C ILE A 178 39.77 26.61 -7.13
N GLY A 179 38.69 26.99 -7.82
CA GLY A 179 37.78 28.07 -7.40
C GLY A 179 38.34 29.45 -7.76
N LEU A 180 39.03 30.10 -6.82
CA LEU A 180 39.57 31.46 -6.93
C LEU A 180 38.54 32.61 -7.04
N ASP A 181 37.26 32.38 -6.76
CA ASP A 181 36.17 33.36 -6.80
C ASP A 181 36.02 34.20 -5.51
N GLU A 182 35.42 35.38 -5.67
CA GLU A 182 34.78 36.20 -4.62
C GLU A 182 35.58 36.42 -3.31
N TYR A 183 36.90 36.62 -3.41
CA TYR A 183 37.81 36.84 -2.27
C TYR A 183 37.21 37.81 -1.23
N ALA A 184 37.07 37.35 0.02
CA ALA A 184 36.55 38.13 1.15
C ALA A 184 35.24 38.88 0.86
N ASN A 185 34.33 38.30 0.06
CA ASN A 185 33.02 38.90 -0.26
C ASN A 185 32.24 39.34 0.99
N ASP A 186 32.26 38.52 2.03
CA ASP A 186 31.70 38.76 3.35
C ASP A 186 32.34 39.96 4.08
N ALA A 187 33.67 39.99 4.22
CA ALA A 187 34.38 41.03 4.97
C ALA A 187 34.43 42.37 4.22
N THR A 188 34.42 42.35 2.89
CA THR A 188 34.63 43.54 2.03
C THR A 188 33.35 44.06 1.36
N ASN A 189 32.20 43.42 1.57
CA ASN A 189 30.94 43.71 0.87
C ASN A 189 31.09 43.58 -0.67
N ALA A 190 31.61 42.43 -1.10
CA ALA A 190 31.95 42.09 -2.49
C ALA A 190 32.87 43.12 -3.17
N LYS A 191 34.01 43.42 -2.54
CA LYS A 191 35.07 44.33 -3.05
C LYS A 191 36.50 43.81 -2.86
N GLY A 192 36.70 42.54 -2.50
CA GLY A 192 38.02 42.01 -2.12
C GLY A 192 39.09 42.13 -3.19
N TRP A 193 38.77 41.94 -4.47
CA TRP A 193 39.72 42.17 -5.56
C TRP A 193 40.19 43.63 -5.64
N SER A 194 39.29 44.60 -5.45
CA SER A 194 39.65 46.02 -5.33
C SER A 194 40.54 46.26 -4.10
N VAL A 195 40.23 45.65 -2.95
CA VAL A 195 41.02 45.75 -1.71
C VAL A 195 42.43 45.19 -1.87
N LEU A 196 42.58 44.03 -2.53
CA LEU A 196 43.88 43.40 -2.80
C LEU A 196 44.75 44.20 -3.78
N GLN A 197 44.14 44.97 -4.69
CA GLN A 197 44.84 45.88 -5.61
C GLN A 197 45.12 47.26 -5.00
N ALA A 198 44.33 47.69 -4.00
CA ALA A 198 44.31 49.07 -3.52
C ALA A 198 45.65 49.56 -2.96
N TYR A 199 46.49 48.70 -2.37
CA TYR A 199 47.79 49.09 -1.80
C TYR A 199 48.71 49.82 -2.81
N LYS A 200 48.55 49.54 -4.12
CA LYS A 200 49.35 50.13 -5.20
C LYS A 200 48.99 51.60 -5.49
N TRP A 201 47.74 51.97 -5.22
CA TRP A 201 47.19 53.30 -5.50
C TRP A 201 46.95 54.12 -4.23
N TYR A 202 46.78 53.44 -3.09
CA TYR A 202 46.49 53.98 -1.77
C TYR A 202 47.46 53.40 -0.70
N PRO A 203 48.79 53.59 -0.85
CA PRO A 203 49.79 52.92 0.00
C PRO A 203 49.81 53.39 1.46
N GLU A 204 49.22 54.56 1.77
CA GLU A 204 49.16 55.11 3.13
C GLU A 204 47.91 54.65 3.91
N ASP A 205 46.91 54.09 3.22
CA ASP A 205 45.58 53.81 3.79
C ASP A 205 45.48 52.43 4.51
N GLY A 206 46.56 51.65 4.53
CA GLY A 206 46.63 50.38 5.28
C GLY A 206 46.01 49.16 4.58
N PHE A 207 45.82 49.21 3.25
CA PHE A 207 45.42 48.06 2.45
C PHE A 207 46.51 46.95 2.42
N PRO A 208 46.16 45.67 2.14
CA PRO A 208 47.12 44.55 2.19
C PRO A 208 48.30 44.72 1.22
N ASP A 209 49.53 44.86 1.73
CA ASP A 209 50.75 44.99 0.90
C ASP A 209 50.86 43.80 -0.06
N LYS A 210 50.89 44.07 -1.36
CA LYS A 210 51.01 43.04 -2.41
C LYS A 210 49.92 41.97 -2.38
N GLY A 211 48.74 42.30 -1.85
CA GLY A 211 47.63 41.35 -1.71
C GLY A 211 47.28 40.66 -3.04
N TYR A 212 47.17 41.43 -4.13
CA TYR A 212 46.84 40.87 -5.45
C TYR A 212 48.02 40.13 -6.10
N ASP A 213 49.26 40.57 -5.89
CA ASP A 213 50.48 39.86 -6.33
C ASP A 213 50.60 38.49 -5.64
N LYS A 214 50.33 38.44 -4.33
CA LYS A 214 50.26 37.21 -3.52
C LYS A 214 49.14 36.29 -4.00
N PHE A 215 47.99 36.83 -4.39
CA PHE A 215 46.90 36.07 -5.00
C PHE A 215 47.29 35.45 -6.36
N ILE A 216 47.95 36.21 -7.25
CA ILE A 216 48.47 35.67 -8.53
C ILE A 216 49.48 34.55 -8.25
N ALA A 217 50.39 34.73 -7.29
CA ALA A 217 51.35 33.71 -6.90
C ALA A 217 50.67 32.46 -6.30
N TYR A 218 49.61 32.64 -5.49
CA TYR A 218 48.81 31.56 -4.91
C TYR A 218 48.09 30.74 -5.99
N ALA A 219 47.38 31.41 -6.90
CA ALA A 219 46.67 30.81 -8.03
C ALA A 219 47.62 30.00 -8.93
N ASN A 220 48.78 30.58 -9.27
CA ASN A 220 49.78 29.91 -10.10
C ASN A 220 50.42 28.70 -9.39
N ASP A 221 50.59 28.75 -8.06
CA ASP A 221 51.06 27.59 -7.29
C ASP A 221 50.04 26.45 -7.25
N LEU A 222 48.75 26.76 -7.11
CA LEU A 222 47.70 25.74 -7.20
C LEU A 222 47.60 25.15 -8.61
N ALA A 223 47.68 25.98 -9.65
CA ALA A 223 47.74 25.51 -11.03
C ALA A 223 48.95 24.60 -11.30
N ARG A 224 50.12 24.93 -10.72
CA ARG A 224 51.34 24.09 -10.75
C ARG A 224 51.14 22.76 -10.01
N ILE A 225 50.49 22.76 -8.85
CA ILE A 225 50.16 21.56 -8.07
C ILE A 225 49.24 20.64 -8.87
N VAL A 226 48.10 21.14 -9.35
CA VAL A 226 47.11 20.37 -10.14
C VAL A 226 47.75 19.77 -11.40
N LYS A 227 48.55 20.56 -12.14
CA LYS A 227 49.28 20.06 -13.33
C LYS A 227 50.34 19.00 -13.01
N SER A 228 50.89 18.98 -11.80
CA SER A 228 51.87 17.93 -11.43
C SER A 228 51.24 16.54 -11.30
N HIS A 229 49.92 16.48 -11.06
CA HIS A 229 49.11 15.26 -11.07
C HIS A 229 48.48 14.94 -12.45
N GLY A 230 48.87 15.67 -13.50
CA GLY A 230 48.37 15.49 -14.87
C GLY A 230 46.97 16.05 -15.15
N LEU A 231 46.37 16.73 -14.17
CA LEU A 231 45.05 17.35 -14.27
C LEU A 231 45.13 18.75 -14.89
N LYS A 232 44.10 19.18 -15.62
CA LYS A 232 43.95 20.59 -16.02
C LYS A 232 43.37 21.42 -14.85
N PRO A 233 44.01 22.52 -14.41
CA PRO A 233 43.40 23.42 -13.45
C PRO A 233 42.29 24.24 -14.10
N MET A 234 41.20 24.45 -13.37
CA MET A 234 40.12 25.37 -13.73
C MET A 234 39.89 26.37 -12.58
N ALA A 235 39.44 27.57 -12.88
CA ALA A 235 39.07 28.59 -11.90
C ALA A 235 37.97 29.52 -12.44
N PHE A 236 37.27 30.19 -11.54
CA PHE A 236 36.28 31.22 -11.87
C PHE A 236 36.95 32.55 -12.30
N ASN A 237 36.24 33.34 -13.10
CA ASN A 237 36.87 34.45 -13.86
C ASN A 237 37.07 35.76 -13.10
N ASP A 238 36.38 35.99 -12.00
CA ASP A 238 36.22 37.34 -11.45
C ASP A 238 37.50 37.89 -10.82
N GLY A 239 38.28 37.03 -10.14
CA GLY A 239 39.61 37.40 -9.64
C GLY A 239 40.70 37.48 -10.71
N ILE A 240 40.50 36.90 -11.90
CA ILE A 240 41.55 36.72 -12.91
C ILE A 240 41.68 38.00 -13.77
N TYR A 241 42.81 38.70 -13.62
CA TYR A 241 43.07 40.05 -14.16
C TYR A 241 41.94 41.05 -13.85
N TYR A 242 41.47 41.08 -12.59
CA TYR A 242 40.45 42.02 -12.12
C TYR A 242 40.83 43.48 -12.44
N ASN A 243 39.82 44.32 -12.71
CA ASN A 243 39.94 45.67 -13.28
C ASN A 243 40.67 45.70 -14.64
N SER A 244 40.72 44.56 -15.34
CA SER A 244 41.59 44.31 -16.51
C SER A 244 43.07 44.60 -16.26
N ASP A 245 43.51 44.65 -14.99
CA ASP A 245 44.87 45.06 -14.63
C ASP A 245 45.85 43.89 -14.79
N THR A 246 46.82 44.07 -15.69
CA THR A 246 47.86 43.09 -16.02
C THR A 246 49.24 43.52 -15.52
N THR A 247 49.31 44.56 -14.68
CA THR A 247 50.53 45.20 -14.17
C THR A 247 50.94 44.71 -12.77
N PHE A 248 50.21 43.74 -12.21
CA PHE A 248 50.56 43.01 -10.97
C PHE A 248 51.21 41.65 -11.24
N GLY A 249 51.08 41.11 -12.46
CA GLY A 249 51.63 39.80 -12.82
C GLY A 249 50.84 39.13 -13.95
N THR A 250 51.09 37.84 -14.14
CA THR A 250 50.39 36.99 -15.11
C THR A 250 49.91 35.71 -14.45
N PHE A 251 48.65 35.37 -14.67
CA PHE A 251 48.11 34.05 -14.32
C PHE A 251 48.67 32.98 -15.25
N ASP A 252 48.75 31.75 -14.76
CA ASP A 252 49.16 30.60 -15.55
C ASP A 252 48.11 30.30 -16.64
N LYS A 253 48.53 30.41 -17.90
CA LYS A 253 47.66 30.26 -19.08
C LYS A 253 46.98 28.88 -19.21
N ASP A 254 47.47 27.86 -18.49
CA ASP A 254 46.89 26.52 -18.51
C ASP A 254 45.70 26.40 -17.55
N ILE A 255 45.38 27.46 -16.78
CA ILE A 255 44.12 27.58 -16.04
C ILE A 255 42.99 27.79 -17.05
N ILE A 256 42.09 26.81 -17.14
CA ILE A 256 40.78 26.99 -17.80
C ILE A 256 39.97 28.01 -17.00
N VAL A 257 39.38 28.99 -17.66
CA VAL A 257 38.51 29.96 -16.99
C VAL A 257 37.04 29.56 -17.14
N SER A 258 36.42 29.25 -16.02
CA SER A 258 34.98 29.18 -15.82
C SER A 258 34.41 30.60 -15.82
N MET A 259 34.00 31.08 -17.00
CA MET A 259 33.51 32.43 -17.21
C MET A 259 32.05 32.51 -16.78
N TRP A 260 31.82 32.88 -15.52
CA TRP A 260 30.50 32.93 -14.90
C TRP A 260 29.86 34.32 -14.93
N THR A 261 30.62 35.37 -14.58
CA THR A 261 30.08 36.73 -14.45
C THR A 261 30.74 37.72 -15.39
N GLY A 262 29.94 38.69 -15.87
CA GLY A 262 30.44 39.89 -16.54
C GLY A 262 30.85 41.02 -15.59
N GLY A 263 30.71 40.81 -14.27
CA GLY A 263 30.84 41.83 -13.25
C GLY A 263 29.62 42.73 -13.18
N TRP A 264 29.62 43.64 -12.20
CA TRP A 264 28.51 44.56 -11.91
C TRP A 264 29.03 45.92 -11.45
N GLY A 265 28.14 46.81 -10.99
CA GLY A 265 28.50 48.17 -10.58
C GLY A 265 29.63 48.22 -9.53
N GLY A 266 30.82 48.68 -9.95
CA GLY A 266 32.02 48.71 -9.12
C GLY A 266 32.57 47.33 -8.76
N TYR A 267 32.38 46.33 -9.64
CA TYR A 267 32.98 45.00 -9.57
C TYR A 267 33.45 44.60 -10.97
N ASP A 268 34.56 45.21 -11.38
CA ASP A 268 34.97 45.32 -12.78
C ASP A 268 35.92 44.19 -13.19
N VAL A 269 35.37 42.98 -13.39
CA VAL A 269 36.13 41.79 -13.83
C VAL A 269 36.75 41.95 -15.22
N ALA A 270 37.77 41.14 -15.55
CA ALA A 270 38.30 41.05 -16.92
C ALA A 270 37.23 40.66 -17.95
N SER A 271 37.39 41.09 -19.20
CA SER A 271 36.58 40.58 -20.31
C SER A 271 37.02 39.17 -20.71
N SER A 272 36.07 38.35 -21.17
CA SER A 272 36.37 37.03 -21.75
C SER A 272 37.25 37.16 -23.00
N LYS A 273 37.16 38.31 -23.69
CA LYS A 273 38.12 38.73 -24.73
C LYS A 273 39.55 38.82 -24.19
N LEU A 274 39.79 39.63 -23.15
CA LEU A 274 41.12 39.77 -22.54
C LEU A 274 41.68 38.42 -22.07
N LEU A 275 40.83 37.58 -21.45
CA LEU A 275 41.22 36.26 -20.95
C LEU A 275 41.62 35.31 -22.10
N SER A 276 40.87 35.32 -23.21
CA SER A 276 41.22 34.56 -24.42
C SER A 276 42.50 35.11 -25.09
N GLU A 277 42.68 36.43 -25.16
CA GLU A 277 43.90 37.09 -25.67
C GLU A 277 45.14 36.82 -24.78
N LYS A 278 44.95 36.50 -23.49
CA LYS A 278 46.00 36.02 -22.58
C LYS A 278 46.30 34.52 -22.74
N GLY A 279 45.52 33.79 -23.54
CA GLY A 279 45.76 32.40 -23.91
C GLY A 279 45.05 31.35 -23.05
N HIS A 280 44.04 31.74 -22.27
CA HIS A 280 43.24 30.82 -21.47
C HIS A 280 42.16 30.11 -22.31
N GLU A 281 41.92 28.82 -22.04
CA GLU A 281 40.71 28.12 -22.50
C GLU A 281 39.49 28.61 -21.71
N ILE A 282 38.36 28.89 -22.38
CA ILE A 282 37.13 29.39 -21.74
C ILE A 282 36.06 28.29 -21.68
N LEU A 283 35.58 28.00 -20.46
CA LEU A 283 34.30 27.32 -20.22
C LEU A 283 33.23 28.40 -19.98
N ASN A 284 32.10 28.35 -20.67
CA ASN A 284 31.02 29.31 -20.45
C ASN A 284 30.12 28.86 -19.28
N THR A 285 30.12 29.60 -18.18
CA THR A 285 29.40 29.24 -16.93
C THR A 285 28.37 30.31 -16.57
N ASN A 286 27.78 30.93 -17.60
CA ASN A 286 27.01 32.17 -17.52
C ASN A 286 25.95 32.18 -16.40
N ASP A 287 26.04 33.16 -15.50
CA ASP A 287 25.17 33.31 -14.33
C ASP A 287 23.67 33.50 -14.67
N ALA A 288 23.35 33.84 -15.92
CA ALA A 288 22.00 33.78 -16.47
C ALA A 288 21.33 32.39 -16.31
N TRP A 289 22.11 31.30 -16.20
CA TRP A 289 21.58 29.94 -16.08
C TRP A 289 21.56 29.41 -14.63
N TYR A 290 21.96 30.22 -13.65
CA TYR A 290 22.07 29.77 -12.26
C TYR A 290 20.69 29.53 -11.62
N TYR A 291 20.62 28.50 -10.79
CA TYR A 291 19.47 28.20 -9.91
C TYR A 291 19.97 27.96 -8.48
N VAL A 292 19.44 28.69 -7.51
CA VAL A 292 19.72 28.46 -6.09
C VAL A 292 18.57 27.66 -5.48
N LEU A 293 18.90 26.53 -4.85
CA LEU A 293 17.92 25.63 -4.24
C LEU A 293 17.03 26.37 -3.22
N GLY A 294 15.73 26.06 -3.25
CA GLY A 294 14.71 26.74 -2.45
C GLY A 294 14.15 28.01 -3.09
N ARG A 295 14.90 28.71 -3.96
CA ARG A 295 14.40 29.86 -4.74
C ARG A 295 13.66 29.35 -5.97
N ASN A 296 12.44 28.86 -5.77
CA ASN A 296 11.77 27.92 -6.67
C ASN A 296 10.84 28.55 -7.71
N ALA A 297 10.57 29.86 -7.63
CA ALA A 297 9.74 30.61 -8.57
C ALA A 297 10.11 32.10 -8.58
N ASP A 298 9.56 32.85 -9.54
CA ASP A 298 9.70 34.31 -9.60
C ASP A 298 9.38 35.01 -8.27
N GLY A 299 10.16 36.05 -7.95
CA GLY A 299 10.05 36.81 -6.69
C GLY A 299 10.73 36.16 -5.48
N GLN A 300 11.13 34.88 -5.53
CA GLN A 300 11.79 34.18 -4.41
C GLN A 300 13.30 34.46 -4.29
N GLY A 301 13.72 35.68 -4.63
CA GLY A 301 15.13 36.11 -4.67
C GLY A 301 15.82 35.90 -6.02
N TRP A 302 17.12 36.20 -6.03
CA TRP A 302 17.98 36.15 -7.22
C TRP A 302 18.46 34.72 -7.51
N TYR A 303 18.67 34.41 -8.80
CA TYR A 303 18.91 33.05 -9.30
C TYR A 303 17.80 32.07 -8.87
N ASN A 304 16.54 32.52 -8.89
CA ASN A 304 15.41 31.61 -8.75
C ASN A 304 15.21 30.75 -10.01
N LEU A 305 14.48 29.64 -9.89
CA LEU A 305 14.31 28.67 -10.98
C LEU A 305 13.73 29.29 -12.25
N ASP A 306 12.74 30.18 -12.14
CA ASP A 306 12.13 30.81 -13.33
C ASP A 306 13.06 31.86 -13.95
N GLN A 307 13.85 32.58 -13.14
CA GLN A 307 14.95 33.43 -13.63
C GLN A 307 15.98 32.60 -14.43
N GLY A 308 16.44 31.47 -13.88
CA GLY A 308 17.39 30.58 -14.56
C GLY A 308 16.84 30.00 -15.86
N LEU A 309 15.57 29.57 -15.88
CA LEU A 309 14.88 29.08 -17.08
C LEU A 309 14.71 30.19 -18.15
N ASN A 310 14.38 31.42 -17.73
CA ASN A 310 14.29 32.57 -18.62
C ASN A 310 15.66 33.01 -19.18
N GLY A 311 16.73 32.91 -18.38
CA GLY A 311 18.09 33.11 -18.83
C GLY A 311 18.53 32.04 -19.83
N ILE A 312 18.26 30.77 -19.57
CA ILE A 312 18.51 29.66 -20.51
C ILE A 312 17.76 29.83 -21.84
N LYS A 313 16.57 30.43 -21.81
CA LYS A 313 15.74 30.71 -23.00
C LYS A 313 16.23 31.91 -23.81
N SER A 314 16.94 32.85 -23.19
CA SER A 314 17.39 34.11 -23.81
C SER A 314 18.89 34.16 -24.12
N THR A 315 19.68 33.35 -23.42
CA THR A 315 21.15 33.36 -23.43
C THR A 315 21.65 31.98 -23.87
N PRO A 316 21.99 31.77 -25.16
CA PRO A 316 22.44 30.47 -25.68
C PRO A 316 23.84 30.12 -25.17
N ILE A 317 24.22 28.84 -25.27
CA ILE A 317 25.48 28.28 -24.74
C ILE A 317 26.75 28.98 -25.27
N THR A 318 26.68 29.65 -26.42
CA THR A 318 27.75 30.46 -27.02
C THR A 318 27.83 31.90 -26.50
N SER A 319 26.86 32.37 -25.73
CA SER A 319 26.81 33.73 -25.18
C SER A 319 27.65 33.82 -23.91
N VAL A 320 28.94 34.13 -24.08
CA VAL A 320 29.91 34.26 -22.98
C VAL A 320 29.76 35.62 -22.28
N PRO A 321 29.90 35.73 -20.95
CA PRO A 321 29.93 37.03 -20.27
C PRO A 321 31.03 37.97 -20.81
N LYS A 322 30.71 39.27 -20.89
CA LYS A 322 31.66 40.39 -21.16
C LYS A 322 32.63 40.15 -22.33
N THR A 323 32.11 39.90 -23.54
CA THR A 323 32.94 39.63 -24.74
C THR A 323 33.56 40.86 -25.40
N GLU A 324 33.18 42.08 -25.00
CA GLU A 324 33.50 43.33 -25.73
C GLU A 324 33.08 43.33 -27.23
N GLY A 325 32.19 42.41 -27.63
CA GLY A 325 31.78 42.23 -29.03
C GLY A 325 32.72 41.34 -29.86
N ALA A 326 33.67 40.63 -29.24
CA ALA A 326 34.49 39.62 -29.90
C ALA A 326 33.85 38.22 -29.89
N ASP A 327 34.18 37.40 -30.88
CA ASP A 327 33.83 35.98 -30.92
C ASP A 327 34.76 35.20 -29.97
N ILE A 328 34.21 34.67 -28.87
CA ILE A 328 35.00 33.96 -27.85
C ILE A 328 34.96 32.45 -28.10
N PRO A 329 36.11 31.77 -28.29
CA PRO A 329 36.15 30.32 -28.43
C PRO A 329 35.92 29.63 -27.08
N ILE A 330 34.90 28.75 -27.03
CA ILE A 330 34.55 27.99 -25.82
C ILE A 330 34.85 26.49 -25.95
N ILE A 331 35.34 25.87 -24.88
CA ILE A 331 35.49 24.41 -24.77
C ILE A 331 34.15 23.72 -24.48
N GLY A 332 33.19 24.46 -23.93
CA GLY A 332 31.91 23.94 -23.47
C GLY A 332 31.06 24.99 -22.77
N GLY A 333 29.92 24.55 -22.23
CA GLY A 333 29.06 25.35 -21.37
C GLY A 333 28.57 24.57 -20.16
N MET A 334 28.37 25.29 -19.05
CA MET A 334 28.03 24.74 -17.74
C MET A 334 26.84 25.47 -17.12
N VAL A 335 25.76 24.72 -16.85
CA VAL A 335 24.60 25.19 -16.06
C VAL A 335 24.81 24.78 -14.60
N ALA A 336 24.51 25.66 -13.64
CA ALA A 336 24.87 25.45 -12.23
C ALA A 336 23.68 25.58 -11.26
N ALA A 337 23.58 24.61 -10.36
CA ALA A 337 22.68 24.60 -9.22
C ALA A 337 23.47 24.78 -7.92
N TRP A 338 23.07 25.78 -7.14
CA TRP A 338 23.79 26.30 -5.98
C TRP A 338 22.99 26.16 -4.69
N ALA A 339 23.69 26.11 -3.56
CA ALA A 339 23.08 25.86 -2.25
C ALA A 339 23.44 26.97 -1.24
N ASP A 340 23.33 28.26 -1.64
CA ASP A 340 23.49 29.45 -0.78
C ASP A 340 22.74 29.37 0.56
N THR A 341 21.64 28.62 0.57
CA THR A 341 20.81 28.31 1.73
C THR A 341 20.71 26.79 1.81
N PRO A 342 21.72 26.10 2.39
CA PRO A 342 21.86 24.65 2.26
C PRO A 342 20.82 23.85 3.06
N SER A 343 20.03 24.52 3.90
CA SER A 343 18.82 23.99 4.54
C SER A 343 17.62 23.87 3.60
N ALA A 344 17.68 24.39 2.38
CA ALA A 344 16.61 24.21 1.40
C ALA A 344 16.46 22.74 0.96
N ARG A 345 15.21 22.26 0.79
CA ARG A 345 14.92 20.93 0.24
C ARG A 345 15.44 20.85 -1.20
N TYR A 346 16.39 19.94 -1.44
CA TYR A 346 16.75 19.52 -2.79
C TYR A 346 15.52 18.91 -3.47
N SER A 347 15.30 19.27 -4.74
CA SER A 347 14.12 18.89 -5.52
C SER A 347 14.59 18.39 -6.89
N PRO A 348 14.70 17.06 -7.09
CA PRO A 348 15.20 16.47 -8.32
C PRO A 348 14.45 16.98 -9.56
N SER A 349 13.12 16.98 -9.54
CA SER A 349 12.29 17.45 -10.65
C SER A 349 12.55 18.91 -11.06
N ARG A 350 12.92 19.80 -10.12
CA ARG A 350 13.30 21.20 -10.41
C ARG A 350 14.68 21.30 -11.05
N LEU A 351 15.67 20.57 -10.52
CA LEU A 351 17.00 20.48 -11.13
C LEU A 351 16.92 19.90 -12.55
N PHE A 352 16.15 18.81 -12.74
CA PHE A 352 15.98 18.19 -14.04
C PHE A 352 15.18 19.04 -15.03
N LYS A 353 14.24 19.89 -14.56
CA LYS A 353 13.59 20.93 -15.39
C LYS A 353 14.64 21.91 -15.92
N LEU A 354 15.55 22.40 -15.07
CA LEU A 354 16.65 23.29 -15.47
C LEU A 354 17.60 22.62 -16.47
N MET A 355 18.09 21.41 -16.16
CA MET A 355 18.98 20.64 -17.03
C MET A 355 18.35 20.36 -18.41
N ARG A 356 17.10 19.89 -18.42
CA ARG A 356 16.34 19.60 -19.64
C ARG A 356 16.12 20.87 -20.47
N GLN A 357 15.85 22.00 -19.84
CA GLN A 357 15.68 23.27 -20.56
C GLN A 357 17.00 23.76 -21.17
N PHE A 358 18.14 23.58 -20.47
CA PHE A 358 19.45 23.95 -21.01
C PHE A 358 19.85 23.06 -22.20
N ALA A 359 19.59 21.75 -22.12
CA ALA A 359 19.77 20.83 -23.23
C ALA A 359 18.87 21.19 -24.42
N ASN A 360 17.57 21.41 -24.19
CA ASN A 360 16.59 21.71 -25.23
C ASN A 360 16.85 23.08 -25.92
N SER A 361 17.18 24.14 -25.17
CA SER A 361 17.52 25.46 -25.74
C SER A 361 18.80 25.44 -26.60
N ASN A 362 19.63 24.41 -26.49
CA ASN A 362 20.94 24.31 -27.14
C ASN A 362 21.13 22.98 -27.87
N ALA A 363 20.04 22.38 -28.36
CA ALA A 363 19.95 20.96 -28.70
C ALA A 363 20.99 20.44 -29.71
N GLU A 364 21.51 21.27 -30.62
CA GLU A 364 22.61 20.92 -31.55
C GLU A 364 23.97 20.61 -30.87
N TYR A 365 24.15 21.00 -29.60
CA TYR A 365 25.36 20.74 -28.82
C TYR A 365 25.26 19.47 -27.97
N PHE A 366 24.04 19.06 -27.62
CA PHE A 366 23.75 17.90 -26.77
C PHE A 366 23.56 16.66 -27.64
N ALA A 367 23.98 15.49 -27.15
CA ALA A 367 23.72 14.23 -27.85
C ALA A 367 22.23 13.86 -27.80
N ALA A 368 21.75 13.14 -28.81
CA ALA A 368 20.45 12.48 -28.77
C ALA A 368 20.45 11.29 -27.77
N ASP A 369 19.26 10.89 -27.31
CA ASP A 369 19.08 9.66 -26.53
C ASP A 369 18.90 8.45 -27.44
N TYR A 370 19.71 7.42 -27.20
CA TYR A 370 19.66 6.12 -27.86
C TYR A 370 19.30 4.99 -26.89
N GLU A 371 19.22 5.23 -25.57
CA GLU A 371 18.87 4.18 -24.60
C GLU A 371 17.46 3.63 -24.89
N SER A 372 16.54 4.52 -25.27
CA SER A 372 15.18 4.17 -25.71
C SER A 372 15.17 3.35 -27.03
N ALA A 373 16.14 3.58 -27.93
CA ALA A 373 16.26 2.85 -29.18
C ALA A 373 16.89 1.45 -28.99
N GLU A 374 17.88 1.34 -28.11
CA GLU A 374 18.40 0.04 -27.68
C GLU A 374 17.36 -0.77 -26.92
N GLN A 375 16.51 -0.12 -26.12
CA GLN A 375 15.45 -0.77 -25.37
C GLN A 375 14.36 -1.32 -26.31
N ALA A 376 13.89 -0.51 -27.27
CA ALA A 376 12.96 -0.98 -28.31
C ALA A 376 13.53 -2.16 -29.14
N LEU A 377 14.85 -2.19 -29.37
CA LEU A 377 15.54 -3.33 -30.02
C LEU A 377 15.65 -4.59 -29.13
N LYS A 378 15.56 -4.46 -27.79
CA LYS A 378 15.51 -5.59 -26.84
C LYS A 378 14.10 -6.15 -26.67
N GLU A 379 13.08 -5.34 -26.95
CA GLU A 379 11.65 -5.69 -26.83
C GLU A 379 11.08 -6.42 -28.06
N VAL A 380 11.82 -6.49 -29.16
CA VAL A 380 11.43 -7.27 -30.35
C VAL A 380 11.34 -8.76 -29.99
N PRO A 381 10.25 -9.48 -30.34
CA PRO A 381 10.12 -10.91 -30.09
C PRO A 381 11.31 -11.72 -30.64
N THR A 382 11.94 -12.52 -29.77
CA THR A 382 13.13 -13.31 -30.10
C THR A 382 12.81 -14.56 -30.92
N ASP A 383 11.64 -15.17 -30.69
CA ASP A 383 11.06 -16.16 -31.59
C ASP A 383 10.07 -15.48 -32.55
N LEU A 384 10.43 -15.47 -33.83
CA LEU A 384 9.58 -14.97 -34.91
C LEU A 384 8.94 -16.10 -35.74
N SER A 385 9.17 -17.38 -35.40
CA SER A 385 8.75 -18.53 -36.21
C SER A 385 7.24 -18.74 -36.32
N ARG A 386 6.46 -18.14 -35.41
CA ARG A 386 4.99 -18.22 -35.36
C ARG A 386 4.28 -17.21 -36.27
N TYR A 387 5.00 -16.32 -36.94
CA TYR A 387 4.45 -15.20 -37.72
C TYR A 387 4.61 -15.35 -39.25
N THR A 388 3.88 -14.54 -40.01
CA THR A 388 3.95 -14.48 -41.48
C THR A 388 5.27 -13.88 -41.97
N ALA A 389 5.80 -14.37 -43.09
CA ALA A 389 7.06 -13.90 -43.67
C ALA A 389 7.02 -12.40 -44.02
N GLU A 390 5.85 -11.89 -44.41
CA GLU A 390 5.58 -10.50 -44.74
C GLU A 390 5.72 -9.57 -43.52
N SER A 391 5.17 -9.98 -42.37
CA SER A 391 5.25 -9.16 -41.13
C SER A 391 6.64 -9.23 -40.49
N ILE A 392 7.28 -10.41 -40.52
CA ILE A 392 8.69 -10.58 -40.13
C ILE A 392 9.62 -9.66 -40.95
N ALA A 393 9.39 -9.55 -42.26
CA ALA A 393 10.19 -8.67 -43.13
C ALA A 393 10.05 -7.19 -42.75
N ALA A 394 8.85 -6.74 -42.35
CA ALA A 394 8.62 -5.38 -41.88
C ALA A 394 9.41 -5.08 -40.59
N VAL A 395 9.36 -5.99 -39.61
CA VAL A 395 10.13 -5.88 -38.36
C VAL A 395 11.64 -5.83 -38.63
N LYS A 396 12.15 -6.68 -39.53
CA LYS A 396 13.59 -6.72 -39.83
C LYS A 396 14.11 -5.51 -40.60
N GLU A 397 13.30 -4.88 -41.46
CA GLU A 397 13.68 -3.58 -42.05
C GLU A 397 13.58 -2.43 -41.03
N ALA A 398 12.66 -2.49 -40.05
CA ALA A 398 12.59 -1.50 -38.97
C ALA A 398 13.76 -1.62 -37.96
N GLU A 399 14.14 -2.83 -37.53
CA GLU A 399 15.36 -3.08 -36.75
C GLU A 399 16.60 -2.52 -37.45
N LYS A 400 16.70 -2.79 -38.75
CA LYS A 400 17.79 -2.33 -39.62
C LYS A 400 17.80 -0.81 -39.76
N ALA A 401 16.64 -0.14 -39.81
CA ALA A 401 16.55 1.31 -39.82
C ALA A 401 17.13 1.91 -38.54
N ILE A 402 16.74 1.44 -37.35
CA ILE A 402 17.32 1.89 -36.08
C ILE A 402 18.83 1.64 -36.04
N ARG A 403 19.27 0.43 -36.42
CA ARG A 403 20.70 0.05 -36.47
C ARG A 403 21.51 0.79 -37.55
N SER A 404 20.87 1.59 -38.40
CA SER A 404 21.51 2.40 -39.46
C SER A 404 21.43 3.91 -39.21
N LEU A 405 20.92 4.34 -38.06
CA LEU A 405 21.04 5.73 -37.61
C LEU A 405 22.52 6.08 -37.40
N ASP A 406 22.90 7.33 -37.65
CA ASP A 406 24.21 7.84 -37.19
C ASP A 406 24.27 7.73 -35.67
N SER A 407 25.43 7.38 -35.10
CA SER A 407 25.64 7.30 -33.65
C SER A 407 25.99 8.65 -33.01
N ASN A 408 26.00 9.73 -33.79
CA ASN A 408 26.38 11.09 -33.38
C ASN A 408 25.27 12.12 -33.71
N LEU A 409 23.99 11.72 -33.66
CA LEU A 409 22.88 12.65 -33.78
C LEU A 409 22.85 13.58 -32.56
N SER A 410 22.47 14.83 -32.80
CA SER A 410 22.23 15.81 -31.75
C SER A 410 20.81 15.71 -31.21
N ARG A 411 20.55 16.28 -30.03
CA ARG A 411 19.22 16.35 -29.43
C ARG A 411 18.20 17.10 -30.31
N ALA A 412 18.67 17.90 -31.29
CA ALA A 412 17.82 18.55 -32.29
C ALA A 412 17.28 17.58 -33.36
N GLU A 413 17.81 16.35 -33.42
CA GLU A 413 17.49 15.32 -34.41
C GLU A 413 16.76 14.12 -33.78
N GLN A 414 16.40 14.20 -32.49
CA GLN A 414 15.77 13.13 -31.69
C GLN A 414 14.53 12.51 -32.37
N ASP A 415 13.67 13.33 -32.97
CA ASP A 415 12.50 12.89 -33.76
C ASP A 415 12.83 11.80 -34.79
N SER A 416 14.07 11.74 -35.30
CA SER A 416 14.53 10.72 -36.26
C SER A 416 14.70 9.35 -35.60
N ILE A 417 15.14 9.33 -34.34
CA ILE A 417 15.26 8.13 -33.51
C ILE A 417 13.86 7.69 -33.08
N ASP A 418 13.06 8.62 -32.57
CA ASP A 418 11.72 8.37 -32.05
C ASP A 418 10.78 7.85 -33.16
N GLN A 419 10.87 8.38 -34.39
CA GLN A 419 10.17 7.85 -35.56
C GLN A 419 10.65 6.45 -36.00
N ALA A 420 11.91 6.10 -35.73
CA ALA A 420 12.43 4.77 -36.03
C ALA A 420 11.98 3.74 -34.98
N ILE A 421 11.95 4.14 -33.69
CA ILE A 421 11.34 3.38 -32.59
C ILE A 421 9.86 3.13 -32.88
N ALA A 422 9.09 4.18 -33.19
CA ALA A 422 7.66 4.06 -33.47
C ALA A 422 7.37 3.10 -34.64
N LYS A 423 8.18 3.11 -35.70
CA LYS A 423 8.05 2.17 -36.83
C LYS A 423 8.42 0.74 -36.47
N LEU A 424 9.37 0.53 -35.56
CA LEU A 424 9.66 -0.81 -35.04
C LEU A 424 8.50 -1.32 -34.17
N GLN A 425 7.96 -0.49 -33.29
CA GLN A 425 6.80 -0.80 -32.46
C GLN A 425 5.55 -1.08 -33.31
N GLU A 426 5.31 -0.29 -34.37
CA GLU A 426 4.26 -0.53 -35.38
C GLU A 426 4.48 -1.84 -36.14
N ALA A 427 5.71 -2.15 -36.56
CA ALA A 427 5.99 -3.40 -37.25
C ALA A 427 5.82 -4.62 -36.33
N VAL A 428 6.19 -4.49 -35.05
CA VAL A 428 6.03 -5.54 -34.03
C VAL A 428 4.57 -5.75 -33.64
N SER A 429 3.77 -4.69 -33.51
CA SER A 429 2.32 -4.83 -33.23
C SER A 429 1.53 -5.38 -34.42
N ASN A 430 2.01 -5.16 -35.64
CA ASN A 430 1.47 -5.76 -36.87
C ASN A 430 2.02 -7.18 -37.18
N LEU A 431 2.78 -7.80 -36.27
CA LEU A 431 3.18 -9.21 -36.41
C LEU A 431 1.95 -10.12 -36.47
N THR A 432 1.73 -10.71 -37.65
CA THR A 432 0.54 -11.51 -37.96
C THR A 432 0.88 -12.99 -37.80
N PHE A 433 0.14 -13.74 -36.97
CA PHE A 433 0.38 -15.17 -36.77
C PHE A 433 0.09 -15.99 -38.05
N THR A 434 0.75 -17.14 -38.19
CA THR A 434 0.33 -18.17 -39.15
C THR A 434 -1.04 -18.74 -38.74
N PRO A 435 -1.85 -19.31 -39.66
CA PRO A 435 -3.18 -19.82 -39.33
C PRO A 435 -3.19 -20.86 -38.20
N GLU A 436 -2.15 -21.69 -38.14
CA GLU A 436 -1.93 -22.69 -37.09
C GLU A 436 -1.62 -22.03 -35.74
N ALA A 437 -0.66 -21.08 -35.71
CA ALA A 437 -0.30 -20.36 -34.49
C ALA A 437 -1.44 -19.44 -34.00
N GLN A 438 -2.23 -18.86 -34.91
CA GLN A 438 -3.41 -18.06 -34.59
C GLN A 438 -4.45 -18.91 -33.84
N LYS A 439 -4.67 -20.16 -34.27
CA LYS A 439 -5.57 -21.09 -33.58
C LYS A 439 -5.08 -21.48 -32.17
N GLU A 440 -3.77 -21.64 -32.00
CA GLU A 440 -3.18 -21.83 -30.67
C GLU A 440 -3.33 -20.57 -29.80
N GLU A 441 -3.10 -19.39 -30.38
CA GLU A 441 -3.16 -18.12 -29.66
C GLU A 441 -4.59 -17.75 -29.27
N ASP A 442 -5.60 -18.07 -30.09
CA ASP A 442 -7.01 -17.88 -29.74
C ASP A 442 -7.48 -18.85 -28.64
N ALA A 443 -6.96 -20.08 -28.63
CA ALA A 443 -7.18 -21.01 -27.51
C ALA A 443 -6.52 -20.50 -26.21
N LYS A 444 -5.32 -19.91 -26.30
CA LYS A 444 -4.63 -19.24 -25.19
C LYS A 444 -5.39 -17.99 -24.71
N ARG A 445 -5.93 -17.17 -25.62
CA ARG A 445 -6.76 -15.99 -25.30
C ARG A 445 -8.04 -16.34 -24.55
N GLU A 446 -8.70 -17.46 -24.86
CA GLU A 446 -9.84 -17.93 -24.06
C GLU A 446 -9.44 -18.27 -22.61
N VAL A 447 -8.23 -18.80 -22.39
CA VAL A 447 -7.68 -19.02 -21.03
C VAL A 447 -7.31 -17.68 -20.37
N GLU A 448 -6.75 -16.72 -21.11
CA GLU A 448 -6.41 -15.38 -20.60
C GLU A 448 -7.66 -14.59 -20.16
N LYS A 449 -8.77 -14.66 -20.91
CA LYS A 449 -10.08 -14.10 -20.51
C LYS A 449 -10.57 -14.69 -19.18
N LEU A 450 -10.46 -16.01 -19.02
CA LEU A 450 -10.80 -16.70 -17.77
C LEU A 450 -9.85 -16.37 -16.62
N ALA A 451 -8.59 -16.04 -16.91
CA ALA A 451 -7.59 -15.65 -15.92
C ALA A 451 -7.74 -14.20 -15.42
N LYS A 452 -8.34 -13.30 -16.21
CA LYS A 452 -8.65 -11.93 -15.76
C LYS A 452 -9.56 -11.92 -14.52
N ASN A 453 -9.40 -10.94 -13.64
CA ASN A 453 -10.29 -10.75 -12.49
C ASN A 453 -11.72 -10.33 -12.95
N LYS A 454 -12.74 -10.93 -12.33
CA LYS A 454 -14.14 -10.49 -12.40
C LYS A 454 -14.56 -10.19 -10.98
N VAL A 455 -14.77 -8.92 -10.66
CA VAL A 455 -14.90 -8.47 -9.26
C VAL A 455 -16.27 -7.83 -9.02
N ILE A 456 -16.89 -8.18 -7.90
CA ILE A 456 -18.02 -7.45 -7.32
C ILE A 456 -17.50 -6.63 -6.14
N SER A 457 -17.76 -5.32 -6.10
CA SER A 457 -17.39 -4.44 -5.00
C SER A 457 -18.60 -4.09 -4.13
N ILE A 458 -18.45 -4.20 -2.81
CA ILE A 458 -19.48 -3.87 -1.81
C ILE A 458 -18.94 -2.82 -0.84
N ASP A 459 -19.63 -1.68 -0.73
CA ASP A 459 -19.37 -0.61 0.23
C ASP A 459 -19.89 -0.96 1.64
N ALA A 460 -19.17 -1.86 2.31
CA ALA A 460 -19.40 -2.22 3.71
C ALA A 460 -18.66 -1.31 4.71
N GLY A 461 -18.15 -0.14 4.25
CA GLY A 461 -17.58 0.90 5.11
C GLY A 461 -18.65 1.92 5.51
N ARG A 462 -19.40 2.46 4.54
CA ARG A 462 -20.50 3.39 4.81
C ARG A 462 -21.66 2.69 5.52
N LYS A 463 -22.08 1.55 4.99
CA LYS A 463 -23.19 0.73 5.47
C LYS A 463 -22.70 -0.55 6.15
N TYR A 464 -23.38 -1.00 7.21
CA TYR A 464 -23.11 -2.32 7.78
C TYR A 464 -23.80 -3.44 6.99
N PHE A 465 -23.06 -4.54 6.79
CA PHE A 465 -23.55 -5.79 6.20
C PHE A 465 -23.23 -6.94 7.17
N THR A 466 -24.15 -7.89 7.34
CA THR A 466 -23.88 -9.08 8.14
C THR A 466 -22.98 -10.06 7.41
N LEU A 467 -22.25 -10.89 8.16
CA LEU A 467 -21.49 -12.00 7.60
C LEU A 467 -22.32 -12.88 6.64
N ASP A 468 -23.58 -13.14 6.96
CA ASP A 468 -24.45 -13.98 6.12
C ASP A 468 -24.89 -13.28 4.81
N GLN A 469 -25.08 -11.95 4.81
CA GLN A 469 -25.29 -11.20 3.56
C GLN A 469 -24.04 -11.30 2.67
N LEU A 470 -22.85 -11.13 3.24
CA LEU A 470 -21.58 -11.24 2.52
C LEU A 470 -21.34 -12.67 2.01
N LYS A 471 -21.67 -13.71 2.78
CA LYS A 471 -21.65 -15.12 2.35
C LYS A 471 -22.58 -15.37 1.15
N ARG A 472 -23.81 -14.84 1.15
CA ARG A 472 -24.74 -15.00 0.00
C ARG A 472 -24.27 -14.24 -1.24
N ILE A 473 -23.64 -13.08 -1.09
CA ILE A 473 -22.95 -12.37 -2.19
C ILE A 473 -21.79 -13.22 -2.74
N VAL A 474 -21.03 -13.89 -1.89
CA VAL A 474 -19.96 -14.84 -2.28
C VAL A 474 -20.51 -16.10 -2.98
N ASP A 475 -21.61 -16.68 -2.51
CA ASP A 475 -22.30 -17.77 -3.21
C ASP A 475 -22.72 -17.34 -4.62
N LYS A 476 -23.38 -16.18 -4.75
CA LYS A 476 -23.85 -15.66 -6.04
C LYS A 476 -22.69 -15.27 -6.96
N ALA A 477 -21.60 -14.74 -6.41
CA ALA A 477 -20.36 -14.49 -7.15
C ALA A 477 -19.80 -15.80 -7.73
N SER A 478 -19.78 -16.90 -6.97
CA SER A 478 -19.32 -18.20 -7.47
C SER A 478 -20.27 -18.83 -8.49
N GLU A 479 -21.58 -18.69 -8.33
CA GLU A 479 -22.59 -19.20 -9.28
C GLU A 479 -22.52 -18.47 -10.63
N LEU A 480 -22.26 -17.16 -10.59
CA LEU A 480 -22.14 -16.32 -11.78
C LEU A 480 -20.75 -16.37 -12.44
N GLY A 481 -19.76 -16.99 -11.79
CA GLY A 481 -18.42 -17.17 -12.34
C GLY A 481 -17.48 -15.97 -12.16
N TYR A 482 -17.71 -15.14 -11.15
CA TYR A 482 -16.77 -14.12 -10.67
C TYR A 482 -15.48 -14.78 -10.12
N SER A 483 -14.45 -13.97 -9.86
CA SER A 483 -13.21 -14.43 -9.23
C SER A 483 -12.96 -13.83 -7.84
N ASP A 484 -13.46 -12.62 -7.56
CA ASP A 484 -13.16 -11.92 -6.30
C ASP A 484 -14.35 -11.07 -5.80
N LEU A 485 -14.45 -10.92 -4.48
CA LEU A 485 -15.26 -9.91 -3.79
C LEU A 485 -14.33 -8.81 -3.28
N HIS A 486 -14.47 -7.59 -3.81
CA HIS A 486 -13.88 -6.39 -3.22
C HIS A 486 -14.79 -5.88 -2.10
N LEU A 487 -14.23 -5.69 -0.91
CA LEU A 487 -14.98 -5.37 0.28
C LEU A 487 -14.37 -4.14 0.96
N LEU A 488 -15.04 -3.00 0.83
CA LEU A 488 -14.63 -1.81 1.57
C LEU A 488 -15.03 -2.01 3.04
N LEU A 489 -14.04 -1.93 3.93
CA LEU A 489 -14.22 -2.08 5.38
C LEU A 489 -13.92 -0.76 6.12
N GLY A 490 -13.06 0.08 5.54
CA GLY A 490 -12.89 1.48 5.90
C GLY A 490 -13.23 2.34 4.68
N ASN A 491 -14.35 3.07 4.73
CA ASN A 491 -14.82 3.99 3.70
C ASN A 491 -15.91 4.89 4.31
N ASP A 492 -15.54 6.12 4.63
CA ASP A 492 -16.14 7.04 5.61
C ASP A 492 -16.24 6.40 7.03
N GLY A 493 -17.06 5.36 7.18
CA GLY A 493 -17.12 4.49 8.37
C GLY A 493 -16.03 3.42 8.39
N LEU A 494 -15.63 2.94 9.57
CA LEU A 494 -14.62 1.88 9.73
C LEU A 494 -15.23 0.67 10.44
N ARG A 495 -15.77 -0.27 9.64
CA ARG A 495 -16.64 -1.36 10.08
C ARG A 495 -15.92 -2.70 10.26
N PHE A 496 -14.63 -2.68 10.58
CA PHE A 496 -13.85 -3.87 10.90
C PHE A 496 -12.97 -3.63 12.12
N LEU A 497 -12.98 -4.57 13.08
CA LEU A 497 -12.09 -4.56 14.25
C LEU A 497 -11.31 -5.88 14.36
N LEU A 498 -10.02 -5.75 14.62
CA LEU A 498 -9.15 -6.87 15.00
C LEU A 498 -9.29 -7.19 16.49
N ASP A 499 -8.90 -8.40 16.89
CA ASP A 499 -8.91 -8.80 18.30
C ASP A 499 -7.90 -7.97 19.13
N ASP A 500 -6.75 -7.63 18.51
CA ASP A 500 -5.78 -6.66 19.02
C ASP A 500 -5.66 -5.42 18.11
N MET A 501 -6.14 -4.28 18.63
CA MET A 501 -6.05 -2.96 18.02
C MET A 501 -4.96 -2.07 18.65
N THR A 502 -4.02 -2.62 19.42
CA THR A 502 -2.97 -1.84 20.12
C THR A 502 -2.02 -1.14 19.15
N ILE A 503 -2.22 0.16 18.91
CA ILE A 503 -1.38 0.96 18.00
C ILE A 503 -0.16 1.49 18.75
N THR A 504 1.02 1.45 18.12
CA THR A 504 2.20 2.21 18.57
C THR A 504 2.61 3.19 17.48
N ALA A 505 2.54 4.47 17.79
CA ALA A 505 2.87 5.59 16.89
C ALA A 505 3.23 6.82 17.72
N ASN A 506 3.95 7.80 17.16
CA ASN A 506 4.24 9.08 17.83
C ASN A 506 4.96 8.93 19.20
N GLY A 507 5.79 7.89 19.34
CA GLY A 507 6.50 7.59 20.59
C GLY A 507 5.62 7.08 21.74
N LYS A 508 4.33 6.80 21.50
CA LYS A 508 3.37 6.32 22.49
C LYS A 508 2.59 5.09 21.99
N THR A 509 1.96 4.37 22.91
CA THR A 509 1.12 3.21 22.62
C THR A 509 -0.31 3.49 23.07
N TYR A 510 -1.27 3.23 22.19
CA TYR A 510 -2.71 3.36 22.43
C TYR A 510 -3.26 1.94 22.69
N ALA A 511 -4.01 1.74 23.77
CA ALA A 511 -4.47 0.39 24.14
C ALA A 511 -5.54 -0.14 23.18
N SER A 512 -5.57 -1.46 22.97
CA SER A 512 -6.53 -2.14 22.08
C SER A 512 -7.97 -1.68 22.28
N ASP A 513 -8.44 -1.63 23.53
CA ASP A 513 -9.85 -1.32 23.81
C ASP A 513 -10.16 0.18 23.69
N ASP A 514 -9.20 1.07 23.98
CA ASP A 514 -9.34 2.51 23.70
C ASP A 514 -9.51 2.75 22.19
N VAL A 515 -8.68 2.09 21.37
CA VAL A 515 -8.73 2.20 19.90
C VAL A 515 -10.03 1.61 19.34
N LYS A 516 -10.49 0.45 19.85
CA LYS A 516 -11.81 -0.11 19.49
C LYS A 516 -12.94 0.84 19.82
N ASN A 517 -12.99 1.37 21.06
CA ASN A 517 -14.03 2.30 21.49
C ASN A 517 -14.04 3.58 20.64
N ALA A 518 -12.86 4.14 20.37
CA ALA A 518 -12.71 5.32 19.52
C ALA A 518 -13.21 5.08 18.07
N ILE A 519 -12.91 3.91 17.47
CA ILE A 519 -13.37 3.54 16.12
C ILE A 519 -14.88 3.26 16.09
N ILE A 520 -15.44 2.65 17.14
CA ILE A 520 -16.89 2.44 17.28
C ILE A 520 -17.61 3.79 17.37
N GLU A 521 -17.14 4.71 18.22
CA GLU A 521 -17.70 6.06 18.33
C GLU A 521 -17.58 6.85 17.02
N GLY A 522 -16.42 6.81 16.35
CA GLY A 522 -16.24 7.46 15.05
C GLY A 522 -17.16 6.91 13.97
N THR A 523 -17.29 5.59 13.87
CA THR A 523 -18.17 4.92 12.90
C THR A 523 -19.64 5.24 13.15
N LYS A 524 -20.08 5.30 14.40
CA LYS A 524 -21.43 5.74 14.78
C LYS A 524 -21.64 7.24 14.55
N SER A 525 -20.61 8.07 14.73
CA SER A 525 -20.65 9.51 14.47
C SER A 525 -20.75 9.85 12.98
N TYR A 526 -20.29 8.96 12.10
CA TYR A 526 -20.62 8.97 10.68
C TYR A 526 -22.05 8.46 10.44
N TYR A 527 -22.31 7.18 10.77
CA TYR A 527 -23.63 6.57 10.68
C TYR A 527 -23.79 5.38 11.63
N ASP A 528 -24.55 5.59 12.71
CA ASP A 528 -25.02 4.53 13.61
C ASP A 528 -26.09 3.67 12.91
N ASP A 529 -25.63 2.72 12.09
CA ASP A 529 -26.47 1.81 11.32
C ASP A 529 -27.21 0.84 12.28
N PRO A 530 -28.55 0.82 12.29
CA PRO A 530 -29.33 -0.03 13.20
C PRO A 530 -29.17 -1.53 12.93
N ASN A 531 -28.55 -1.92 11.81
CA ASN A 531 -28.27 -3.32 11.48
C ASN A 531 -26.98 -3.85 12.14
N GLY A 532 -26.10 -2.96 12.63
CA GLY A 532 -24.82 -3.31 13.26
C GLY A 532 -23.74 -2.24 13.05
N THR A 533 -22.64 -2.31 13.79
CA THR A 533 -21.57 -1.30 13.70
C THR A 533 -20.33 -1.80 12.96
N THR A 534 -19.72 -2.88 13.43
CA THR A 534 -18.43 -3.43 12.94
C THR A 534 -18.47 -4.95 12.86
N LEU A 535 -17.89 -5.54 11.81
CA LEU A 535 -17.51 -6.95 11.78
C LEU A 535 -16.25 -7.19 12.62
N ASN A 536 -16.11 -8.39 13.18
CA ASN A 536 -14.96 -8.78 13.99
C ASN A 536 -13.95 -9.68 13.24
N GLN A 537 -12.80 -9.95 13.88
CA GLN A 537 -11.70 -10.72 13.28
C GLN A 537 -12.09 -12.15 12.88
N ALA A 538 -12.94 -12.82 13.68
CA ALA A 538 -13.42 -14.17 13.36
C ALA A 538 -14.38 -14.16 12.17
N GLU A 539 -15.31 -13.20 12.09
CA GLU A 539 -16.26 -13.08 10.96
C GLU A 539 -15.54 -12.87 9.62
N ILE A 540 -14.56 -11.95 9.57
CA ILE A 540 -13.78 -11.73 8.35
C ILE A 540 -12.88 -12.94 8.02
N THR A 541 -12.33 -13.63 9.03
CA THR A 541 -11.56 -14.86 8.82
C THR A 541 -12.44 -15.97 8.24
N GLU A 542 -13.67 -16.14 8.74
CA GLU A 542 -14.64 -17.09 8.20
C GLU A 542 -15.05 -16.72 6.77
N LEU A 543 -15.31 -15.44 6.48
CA LEU A 543 -15.67 -14.97 5.13
C LEU A 543 -14.57 -15.27 4.10
N ILE A 544 -13.30 -15.02 4.46
CA ILE A 544 -12.15 -15.31 3.59
C ILE A 544 -12.07 -16.81 3.27
N GLN A 545 -12.24 -17.68 4.28
CA GLN A 545 -12.19 -19.12 4.07
C GLN A 545 -13.41 -19.63 3.28
N TYR A 546 -14.61 -19.16 3.61
CA TYR A 546 -15.87 -19.48 2.92
C TYR A 546 -15.84 -19.11 1.43
N ALA A 547 -15.23 -17.97 1.09
CA ALA A 547 -15.00 -17.52 -0.28
C ALA A 547 -13.95 -18.36 -0.99
N LYS A 548 -12.82 -18.63 -0.33
CA LYS A 548 -11.75 -19.48 -0.86
C LYS A 548 -12.23 -20.90 -1.22
N ASP A 549 -13.09 -21.50 -0.40
CA ASP A 549 -13.69 -22.82 -0.68
C ASP A 549 -14.65 -22.82 -1.88
N ARG A 550 -15.13 -21.63 -2.27
CA ARG A 550 -15.90 -21.39 -3.50
C ARG A 550 -15.05 -20.91 -4.67
N GLY A 551 -13.74 -20.74 -4.49
CA GLY A 551 -12.82 -20.23 -5.50
C GLY A 551 -12.90 -18.71 -5.70
N ILE A 552 -13.46 -17.97 -4.74
CA ILE A 552 -13.57 -16.51 -4.71
C ILE A 552 -12.48 -15.92 -3.80
N GLY A 553 -11.73 -14.94 -4.30
CA GLY A 553 -10.81 -14.14 -3.49
C GLY A 553 -11.51 -13.01 -2.74
N ILE A 554 -10.90 -12.52 -1.66
CA ILE A 554 -11.32 -11.26 -1.00
C ILE A 554 -10.27 -10.19 -1.30
N ILE A 555 -10.72 -8.99 -1.69
CA ILE A 555 -9.89 -7.79 -1.82
C ILE A 555 -10.39 -6.73 -0.83
N PRO A 556 -9.81 -6.63 0.37
CA PRO A 556 -10.21 -5.64 1.36
C PRO A 556 -9.81 -4.23 0.93
N ALA A 557 -10.61 -3.23 1.32
CA ALA A 557 -10.24 -1.82 1.25
C ALA A 557 -10.33 -1.11 2.61
N ILE A 558 -9.31 -0.33 2.93
CA ILE A 558 -9.27 0.60 4.07
C ILE A 558 -8.82 1.96 3.52
N ASN A 559 -9.76 2.88 3.31
CA ASN A 559 -9.53 4.14 2.61
C ASN A 559 -8.78 5.17 3.47
N SER A 560 -7.87 5.91 2.83
CA SER A 560 -7.18 7.09 3.36
C SER A 560 -6.46 7.80 2.19
N PRO A 561 -6.04 9.07 2.30
CA PRO A 561 -6.30 10.00 3.39
C PRO A 561 -7.65 10.74 3.26
N GLY A 562 -8.43 10.47 2.20
CA GLY A 562 -9.87 10.79 2.13
C GLY A 562 -10.73 9.65 2.70
N HIS A 563 -12.06 9.84 2.69
CA HIS A 563 -13.06 8.82 3.09
C HIS A 563 -12.75 8.09 4.40
N MET A 564 -12.40 8.84 5.46
CA MET A 564 -11.96 8.29 6.74
C MET A 564 -12.55 9.01 7.97
N ASP A 565 -13.79 9.54 7.87
CA ASP A 565 -14.54 10.22 8.94
C ASP A 565 -14.42 9.51 10.31
N ALA A 566 -14.62 8.20 10.33
CA ALA A 566 -14.54 7.40 11.54
C ALA A 566 -13.13 7.36 12.16
N MET A 567 -12.08 7.36 11.34
CA MET A 567 -10.69 7.42 11.83
C MET A 567 -10.35 8.81 12.37
N LEU A 568 -10.89 9.87 11.76
CA LEU A 568 -10.66 11.25 12.20
C LEU A 568 -11.27 11.49 13.58
N VAL A 569 -12.53 11.09 13.79
CA VAL A 569 -13.17 11.15 15.12
C VAL A 569 -12.47 10.21 16.11
N ALA A 570 -12.04 9.02 15.68
CA ALA A 570 -11.28 8.11 16.55
C ALA A 570 -9.95 8.72 17.00
N MET A 571 -9.23 9.41 16.12
CA MET A 571 -7.98 10.10 16.45
C MET A 571 -8.20 11.23 17.46
N GLU A 572 -9.26 12.03 17.33
CA GLU A 572 -9.64 13.03 18.34
C GLU A 572 -9.92 12.41 19.71
N LYS A 573 -10.65 11.28 19.74
CA LYS A 573 -10.95 10.53 20.97
C LYS A 573 -9.70 9.95 21.64
N LEU A 574 -8.70 9.58 20.85
CA LEU A 574 -7.37 9.13 21.28
C LEU A 574 -6.40 10.29 21.58
N GLY A 575 -6.88 11.54 21.57
CA GLY A 575 -6.12 12.72 21.98
C GLY A 575 -5.17 13.27 20.91
N ILE A 576 -5.29 12.85 19.65
CA ILE A 576 -4.60 13.47 18.50
C ILE A 576 -5.45 14.68 18.07
N ALA A 577 -4.91 15.88 18.20
CA ALA A 577 -5.68 17.10 17.97
C ALA A 577 -5.72 17.51 16.49
N ASN A 578 -6.89 17.93 16.01
CA ASN A 578 -7.15 18.42 14.65
C ASN A 578 -6.57 17.52 13.53
N PRO A 579 -6.95 16.22 13.45
CA PRO A 579 -6.46 15.33 12.41
C PRO A 579 -7.00 15.68 11.00
N GLN A 580 -8.01 16.55 10.88
CA GLN A 580 -8.72 16.84 9.63
C GLN A 580 -8.05 17.93 8.79
N ALA A 581 -8.05 17.74 7.46
CA ALA A 581 -7.65 18.76 6.50
C ALA A 581 -8.58 19.99 6.58
N ASN A 582 -8.04 21.18 6.34
CA ASN A 582 -8.78 22.44 6.45
C ASN A 582 -8.51 23.35 5.24
N PHE A 583 -9.56 23.62 4.45
CA PHE A 583 -9.49 24.42 3.22
C PHE A 583 -10.56 25.53 3.23
N ASP A 584 -11.66 25.40 2.47
CA ASP A 584 -12.79 26.34 2.57
C ASP A 584 -13.53 26.21 3.91
N LYS A 585 -13.36 25.05 4.55
CA LYS A 585 -13.82 24.65 5.88
C LYS A 585 -12.92 23.51 6.39
N VAL A 586 -13.09 23.14 7.66
CA VAL A 586 -12.57 21.86 8.18
C VAL A 586 -13.33 20.70 7.52
N SER A 587 -12.59 19.77 6.93
CA SER A 587 -13.12 18.54 6.32
C SER A 587 -13.69 17.61 7.39
N LYS A 588 -14.70 16.83 7.01
CA LYS A 588 -15.14 15.66 7.79
C LYS A 588 -14.55 14.35 7.32
N THR A 589 -14.18 14.26 6.05
CA THR A 589 -13.80 13.02 5.37
C THR A 589 -12.29 12.79 5.31
N THR A 590 -11.49 13.85 5.41
CA THR A 590 -10.09 13.84 4.96
C THR A 590 -9.10 14.29 6.02
N MET A 591 -7.99 13.57 6.14
CA MET A 591 -6.86 13.86 7.05
C MET A 591 -5.95 14.97 6.53
N ASP A 592 -5.43 15.79 7.45
CA ASP A 592 -4.39 16.77 7.14
C ASP A 592 -3.03 16.09 6.89
N LEU A 593 -2.48 16.29 5.68
CA LEU A 593 -1.16 15.83 5.29
C LEU A 593 0.00 16.66 5.90
N GLU A 594 -0.30 17.72 6.65
CA GLU A 594 0.69 18.43 7.48
C GLU A 594 0.70 17.95 8.94
N ASN A 595 -0.35 17.26 9.39
CA ASN A 595 -0.43 16.69 10.74
C ASN A 595 0.31 15.33 10.82
N GLU A 596 1.60 15.39 11.14
CA GLU A 596 2.43 14.18 11.31
C GLU A 596 1.91 13.22 12.39
N GLU A 597 1.28 13.72 13.47
CA GLU A 597 0.72 12.86 14.52
C GLU A 597 -0.42 11.98 13.97
N ALA A 598 -1.32 12.58 13.20
CA ALA A 598 -2.43 11.90 12.53
C ALA A 598 -1.95 10.96 11.41
N MET A 599 -1.00 11.39 10.58
CA MET A 599 -0.43 10.56 9.51
C MET A 599 0.26 9.31 10.05
N ASN A 600 1.05 9.45 11.12
CA ASN A 600 1.76 8.33 11.74
C ASN A 600 0.79 7.32 12.39
N PHE A 601 -0.26 7.80 13.07
CA PHE A 601 -1.29 6.93 13.63
C PHE A 601 -2.05 6.19 12.52
N THR A 602 -2.47 6.90 11.47
CA THR A 602 -3.21 6.31 10.34
C THR A 602 -2.38 5.27 9.59
N LYS A 603 -1.09 5.55 9.34
CA LYS A 603 -0.16 4.54 8.79
C LYS A 603 -0.02 3.33 9.70
N ALA A 604 0.17 3.51 11.02
CA ALA A 604 0.28 2.38 11.94
C ALA A 604 -1.02 1.53 12.01
N LEU A 605 -2.19 2.17 11.95
CA LEU A 605 -3.50 1.52 11.91
C LEU A 605 -3.70 0.70 10.61
N ILE A 606 -3.44 1.30 9.45
CA ILE A 606 -3.49 0.60 8.15
C ILE A 606 -2.46 -0.54 8.11
N GLY A 607 -1.27 -0.33 8.67
CA GLY A 607 -0.24 -1.35 8.83
C GLY A 607 -0.73 -2.60 9.56
N LYS A 608 -1.47 -2.43 10.67
CA LYS A 608 -2.10 -3.54 11.40
C LYS A 608 -3.15 -4.28 10.57
N TYR A 609 -4.00 -3.57 9.82
CA TYR A 609 -4.95 -4.24 8.91
C TYR A 609 -4.23 -5.02 7.81
N MET A 610 -3.16 -4.47 7.23
CA MET A 610 -2.31 -5.19 6.28
C MET A 610 -1.65 -6.43 6.92
N ASP A 611 -1.18 -6.37 8.18
CA ASP A 611 -0.66 -7.54 8.91
C ASP A 611 -1.73 -8.62 9.12
N PHE A 612 -3.00 -8.24 9.34
CA PHE A 612 -4.10 -9.21 9.36
C PHE A 612 -4.33 -9.84 7.98
N PHE A 613 -4.35 -9.07 6.89
CA PHE A 613 -4.65 -9.62 5.56
C PHE A 613 -3.46 -10.32 4.88
N ALA A 614 -2.22 -10.08 5.33
CA ALA A 614 -1.01 -10.75 4.84
C ALA A 614 -1.16 -12.28 4.87
N GLY A 615 -0.86 -12.92 3.73
CA GLY A 615 -1.02 -14.37 3.52
C GLY A 615 -2.46 -14.89 3.47
N LYS A 616 -3.48 -14.05 3.72
CA LYS A 616 -4.91 -14.39 3.63
C LYS A 616 -5.55 -13.89 2.34
N THR A 617 -5.14 -12.71 1.87
CA THR A 617 -5.55 -12.14 0.58
C THR A 617 -4.33 -11.86 -0.31
N LYS A 618 -4.56 -11.53 -1.58
CA LYS A 618 -3.49 -11.21 -2.56
C LYS A 618 -3.27 -9.71 -2.71
N ILE A 619 -4.36 -8.95 -2.70
CA ILE A 619 -4.41 -7.52 -2.99
C ILE A 619 -4.95 -6.81 -1.73
N PHE A 620 -4.48 -5.60 -1.47
CA PHE A 620 -5.04 -4.69 -0.46
C PHE A 620 -5.25 -3.32 -1.10
N ASN A 621 -6.48 -2.80 -1.03
CA ASN A 621 -6.81 -1.47 -1.53
C ASN A 621 -6.68 -0.43 -0.41
N TYR A 622 -5.87 0.60 -0.62
CA TYR A 622 -5.73 1.71 0.33
C TYR A 622 -6.45 3.00 -0.12
N GLY A 623 -7.21 2.94 -1.22
CA GLY A 623 -8.16 3.96 -1.64
C GLY A 623 -7.51 5.17 -2.32
N THR A 624 -7.40 6.28 -1.60
CA THR A 624 -6.85 7.59 -2.05
C THR A 624 -7.70 8.40 -3.04
N ASP A 625 -8.96 8.02 -3.25
CA ASP A 625 -9.97 8.76 -4.00
C ASP A 625 -10.45 10.02 -3.27
N GLU A 626 -11.05 10.95 -4.04
CA GLU A 626 -11.83 12.11 -3.59
C GLU A 626 -11.30 12.94 -2.40
N TYR A 627 -9.97 13.10 -2.29
CA TYR A 627 -9.32 13.89 -1.24
C TYR A 627 -10.00 15.24 -1.00
N ALA A 628 -10.41 15.51 0.24
CA ALA A 628 -11.05 16.74 0.70
C ALA A 628 -12.25 17.21 -0.15
N ASN A 629 -12.97 16.30 -0.81
CA ASN A 629 -14.13 16.61 -1.64
C ASN A 629 -15.15 17.52 -0.93
N ASP A 630 -15.47 17.23 0.32
CA ASP A 630 -16.43 17.96 1.14
C ASP A 630 -15.97 19.41 1.44
N ALA A 631 -14.66 19.64 1.58
CA ALA A 631 -14.04 20.89 2.01
C ALA A 631 -13.46 21.74 0.88
N THR A 632 -13.59 21.28 -0.37
CA THR A 632 -13.04 21.92 -1.57
C THR A 632 -14.03 21.93 -2.75
N ASN A 633 -15.31 21.62 -2.51
CA ASN A 633 -16.35 21.47 -3.55
C ASN A 633 -15.91 20.47 -4.66
N ALA A 634 -15.35 19.33 -4.25
CA ALA A 634 -14.76 18.30 -5.11
C ALA A 634 -13.63 18.82 -6.02
N GLN A 635 -12.71 19.62 -5.47
CA GLN A 635 -11.53 20.15 -6.19
C GLN A 635 -10.20 19.86 -5.45
N GLY A 636 -10.16 18.85 -4.57
CA GLY A 636 -9.04 18.64 -3.65
C GLY A 636 -7.66 18.47 -4.29
N TRP A 637 -7.56 17.84 -5.46
CA TRP A 637 -6.29 17.74 -6.19
C TRP A 637 -5.76 19.11 -6.67
N TYR A 638 -6.66 20.00 -7.10
CA TYR A 638 -6.32 21.39 -7.41
C TYR A 638 -5.89 22.14 -6.15
N TYR A 639 -6.57 21.96 -5.01
CA TYR A 639 -6.17 22.55 -3.73
C TYR A 639 -4.80 22.02 -3.27
N LEU A 640 -4.53 20.71 -3.39
CA LEU A 640 -3.23 20.11 -3.10
C LEU A 640 -2.12 20.66 -3.99
N LYS A 641 -2.36 20.92 -5.29
CA LYS A 641 -1.36 21.60 -6.14
C LYS A 641 -1.23 23.10 -5.80
N TRP A 642 -2.33 23.79 -5.47
CA TRP A 642 -2.35 25.20 -5.09
C TRP A 642 -1.56 25.50 -3.80
N TYR A 643 -1.75 24.69 -2.76
CA TYR A 643 -1.03 24.80 -1.49
C TYR A 643 0.34 24.08 -1.49
N GLY A 644 0.75 23.45 -2.61
CA GLY A 644 2.03 22.73 -2.73
C GLY A 644 2.09 21.37 -2.01
N LEU A 645 0.97 20.92 -1.44
CA LEU A 645 0.82 19.69 -0.66
C LEU A 645 0.71 18.41 -1.51
N TYR A 646 0.52 18.51 -2.82
CA TYR A 646 0.42 17.34 -3.72
C TYR A 646 1.67 16.43 -3.67
N GLY A 647 2.85 17.00 -3.38
CA GLY A 647 4.05 16.21 -3.09
C GLY A 647 3.92 15.36 -1.82
N LYS A 648 3.36 15.91 -0.73
CA LYS A 648 3.10 15.17 0.51
C LYS A 648 2.05 14.07 0.31
N PHE A 649 1.06 14.29 -0.57
CA PHE A 649 0.10 13.25 -0.94
C PHE A 649 0.79 12.05 -1.61
N ALA A 650 1.72 12.29 -2.54
CA ALA A 650 2.50 11.21 -3.14
C ALA A 650 3.44 10.54 -2.12
N ASP A 651 4.14 11.32 -1.28
CA ASP A 651 4.97 10.80 -0.18
C ASP A 651 4.13 9.93 0.80
N TYR A 652 2.82 10.22 0.97
CA TYR A 652 1.87 9.39 1.72
C TYR A 652 1.46 8.12 0.98
N ALA A 653 0.96 8.23 -0.25
CA ALA A 653 0.45 7.13 -1.06
C ALA A 653 1.54 6.11 -1.42
N ASN A 654 2.74 6.57 -1.76
CA ASN A 654 3.90 5.72 -2.01
C ASN A 654 4.33 4.96 -0.74
N GLY A 655 4.19 5.57 0.43
CA GLY A 655 4.42 4.92 1.73
C GLY A 655 3.46 3.74 1.97
N LEU A 656 2.16 3.91 1.67
CA LEU A 656 1.20 2.81 1.77
C LEU A 656 1.44 1.71 0.72
N ALA A 657 1.86 2.07 -0.50
CA ALA A 657 2.26 1.12 -1.52
C ALA A 657 3.47 0.27 -1.10
N ALA A 658 4.49 0.89 -0.48
CA ALA A 658 5.64 0.19 0.07
C ALA A 658 5.24 -0.76 1.22
N MET A 659 4.45 -0.28 2.19
CA MET A 659 3.98 -1.09 3.32
C MET A 659 3.16 -2.32 2.90
N ALA A 660 2.38 -2.22 1.83
CA ALA A 660 1.68 -3.37 1.25
C ALA A 660 2.68 -4.40 0.71
N LYS A 661 3.64 -3.97 -0.12
CA LYS A 661 4.66 -4.83 -0.75
C LYS A 661 5.56 -5.52 0.29
N GLU A 662 5.99 -4.80 1.33
CA GLU A 662 6.76 -5.34 2.45
C GLU A 662 6.02 -6.50 3.17
N LYS A 663 4.69 -6.43 3.24
CA LYS A 663 3.82 -7.46 3.86
C LYS A 663 3.35 -8.52 2.86
N GLY A 664 3.90 -8.54 1.64
CA GLY A 664 3.56 -9.51 0.59
C GLY A 664 2.19 -9.30 -0.05
N LEU A 665 1.58 -8.13 0.12
CA LEU A 665 0.30 -7.74 -0.48
C LEU A 665 0.55 -6.89 -1.73
N GLN A 666 -0.19 -7.18 -2.81
CA GLN A 666 -0.22 -6.34 -4.00
C GLN A 666 -0.98 -5.03 -3.68
N PRO A 667 -0.33 -3.85 -3.75
CA PRO A 667 -1.01 -2.58 -3.56
C PRO A 667 -2.06 -2.33 -4.66
N MET A 668 -3.22 -1.79 -4.26
CA MET A 668 -4.23 -1.23 -5.15
C MET A 668 -4.71 0.13 -4.61
N ALA A 669 -5.06 1.05 -5.51
CA ALA A 669 -5.61 2.37 -5.19
C ALA A 669 -6.53 2.84 -6.33
N PHE A 670 -7.39 3.84 -6.08
CA PHE A 670 -8.16 4.49 -7.13
C PHE A 670 -7.31 5.48 -7.94
N ASN A 671 -7.75 5.82 -9.16
CA ASN A 671 -6.93 6.55 -10.12
C ASN A 671 -6.76 8.06 -9.86
N ASP A 672 -7.53 8.62 -8.93
CA ASP A 672 -7.76 10.05 -8.78
C ASP A 672 -6.50 10.86 -8.44
N GLY A 673 -5.75 10.39 -7.44
CA GLY A 673 -4.57 11.10 -6.96
C GLY A 673 -3.34 10.97 -7.87
N PHE A 674 -3.31 10.01 -8.80
CA PHE A 674 -2.11 9.65 -9.57
C PHE A 674 -1.94 10.55 -10.80
N TYR A 675 -0.78 11.23 -10.90
CA TYR A 675 -0.39 12.08 -12.04
C TYR A 675 -1.42 13.14 -12.49
N TYR A 676 -2.14 13.74 -11.52
CA TYR A 676 -3.24 14.69 -11.75
C TYR A 676 -2.93 15.78 -12.79
N GLU A 677 -3.88 15.99 -13.72
CA GLU A 677 -3.77 16.79 -14.96
C GLU A 677 -2.82 16.23 -16.04
N ASP A 678 -2.59 14.91 -16.09
CA ASP A 678 -1.64 14.27 -17.01
C ASP A 678 -0.20 14.85 -16.83
N LYS A 679 0.22 15.07 -15.57
CA LYS A 679 1.48 15.75 -15.19
C LYS A 679 2.34 14.93 -14.23
N ASP A 680 3.64 14.93 -14.50
CA ASP A 680 4.72 14.25 -13.77
C ASP A 680 5.65 15.23 -13.02
N ASP A 681 5.08 16.31 -12.46
CA ASP A 681 5.79 17.18 -11.52
C ASP A 681 6.11 16.50 -10.17
N VAL A 682 5.42 15.37 -9.89
CA VAL A 682 5.55 14.48 -8.74
C VAL A 682 5.48 13.02 -9.23
N GLU A 683 6.23 12.11 -8.60
CA GLU A 683 6.32 10.70 -8.98
C GLU A 683 5.55 9.77 -8.02
N PHE A 684 4.94 8.71 -8.56
CA PHE A 684 4.19 7.70 -7.83
C PHE A 684 4.78 6.30 -8.01
N ASP A 685 4.56 5.41 -7.05
CA ASP A 685 4.96 4.00 -7.10
C ASP A 685 4.27 3.28 -8.28
N LYS A 686 5.03 2.51 -9.07
CA LYS A 686 4.55 1.90 -10.33
C LYS A 686 3.99 0.50 -10.18
N ASP A 687 4.18 -0.14 -9.02
CA ASP A 687 3.67 -1.50 -8.78
C ASP A 687 2.18 -1.51 -8.41
N VAL A 688 1.60 -0.34 -8.11
CA VAL A 688 0.19 -0.18 -7.71
C VAL A 688 -0.75 -0.58 -8.85
N ILE A 689 -1.71 -1.48 -8.57
CA ILE A 689 -2.84 -1.70 -9.47
C ILE A 689 -3.78 -0.50 -9.35
N ILE A 690 -4.08 0.14 -10.49
CA ILE A 690 -4.98 1.29 -10.52
C ILE A 690 -6.41 0.79 -10.75
N SER A 691 -7.25 0.94 -9.73
CA SER A 691 -8.70 0.80 -9.81
C SER A 691 -9.25 2.03 -10.55
N TYR A 692 -9.33 1.94 -11.88
CA TYR A 692 -9.65 3.08 -12.73
C TYR A 692 -11.15 3.16 -12.97
N TRP A 693 -11.79 4.25 -12.51
CA TRP A 693 -13.24 4.41 -12.56
C TRP A 693 -13.73 5.60 -13.38
N SER A 694 -12.94 6.67 -13.49
CA SER A 694 -13.33 7.91 -14.15
C SER A 694 -12.11 8.77 -14.54
N LYS A 695 -12.25 9.66 -15.54
CA LYS A 695 -11.32 10.80 -15.74
C LYS A 695 -11.80 12.08 -15.03
N GLY A 696 -12.75 11.94 -14.10
CA GLY A 696 -13.37 13.04 -13.38
C GLY A 696 -14.32 13.87 -14.25
N TRP A 697 -14.48 15.13 -13.88
CA TRP A 697 -15.43 16.09 -14.47
C TRP A 697 -14.81 17.48 -14.52
N TRP A 698 -15.59 18.49 -14.94
CA TRP A 698 -15.13 19.87 -15.03
C TRP A 698 -14.61 20.39 -13.67
N GLY A 699 -13.30 20.68 -13.60
CA GLY A 699 -12.62 21.12 -12.38
C GLY A 699 -11.99 20.01 -11.54
N TYR A 700 -12.18 18.75 -11.94
CA TYR A 700 -11.62 17.54 -11.30
C TYR A 700 -10.86 16.73 -12.37
N ASN A 701 -9.72 17.27 -12.79
CA ASN A 701 -9.02 16.92 -14.03
C ASN A 701 -8.07 15.72 -13.84
N LEU A 702 -8.60 14.52 -13.64
CA LEU A 702 -7.80 13.32 -13.35
C LEU A 702 -6.89 12.91 -14.52
N ALA A 703 -5.83 12.15 -14.25
CA ALA A 703 -4.98 11.57 -15.30
C ALA A 703 -5.78 10.59 -16.19
N SER A 704 -5.48 10.59 -17.48
CA SER A 704 -6.07 9.65 -18.44
C SER A 704 -5.52 8.23 -18.26
N PRO A 705 -6.30 7.18 -18.61
CA PRO A 705 -5.78 5.82 -18.57
C PRO A 705 -4.66 5.62 -19.60
N GLN A 706 -4.65 6.36 -20.72
CA GLN A 706 -3.53 6.38 -21.67
C GLN A 706 -2.24 6.93 -21.04
N TYR A 707 -2.32 8.01 -20.23
CA TYR A 707 -1.15 8.57 -19.55
C TYR A 707 -0.66 7.65 -18.43
N LEU A 708 -1.57 7.08 -17.62
CA LEU A 708 -1.18 6.11 -16.61
C LEU A 708 -0.58 4.84 -17.25
N ALA A 709 -1.08 4.40 -18.41
CA ALA A 709 -0.49 3.30 -19.18
C ALA A 709 0.94 3.63 -19.66
N SER A 710 1.19 4.86 -20.13
CA SER A 710 2.54 5.29 -20.55
C SER A 710 3.52 5.49 -19.37
N LYS A 711 3.00 5.57 -18.13
CA LYS A 711 3.78 5.46 -16.89
C LYS A 711 3.99 4.02 -16.40
N GLY A 712 3.43 3.02 -17.09
CA GLY A 712 3.62 1.58 -16.81
C GLY A 712 2.54 0.92 -15.95
N TYR A 713 1.44 1.62 -15.62
CA TYR A 713 0.40 1.08 -14.73
C TYR A 713 -0.42 -0.07 -15.34
N LYS A 714 -0.89 -0.94 -14.44
CA LYS A 714 -1.88 -2.00 -14.72
C LYS A 714 -3.22 -1.61 -14.13
N PHE A 715 -4.31 -1.83 -14.86
CA PHE A 715 -5.64 -1.40 -14.42
C PHE A 715 -6.53 -2.56 -13.96
N LEU A 716 -7.22 -2.37 -12.85
CA LEU A 716 -8.53 -3.00 -12.63
C LEU A 716 -9.57 -2.03 -13.20
N ASN A 717 -10.37 -2.47 -14.17
CA ASN A 717 -11.37 -1.61 -14.81
C ASN A 717 -12.62 -1.48 -13.92
N THR A 718 -12.70 -0.41 -13.15
CA THR A 718 -13.75 -0.15 -12.16
C THR A 718 -14.76 0.87 -12.70
N ASN A 719 -15.13 0.75 -13.98
CA ASN A 719 -15.81 1.80 -14.73
C ASN A 719 -17.10 2.29 -14.05
N GLY A 720 -17.19 3.60 -13.80
CA GLY A 720 -18.34 4.26 -13.20
C GLY A 720 -19.67 4.08 -13.95
N ASP A 721 -19.63 3.62 -15.20
CA ASP A 721 -20.81 3.17 -15.94
C ASP A 721 -21.58 2.03 -15.26
N TRP A 722 -20.90 1.17 -14.50
CA TRP A 722 -21.50 0.00 -13.82
C TRP A 722 -21.86 0.26 -12.35
N TYR A 723 -21.69 1.49 -11.85
CA TYR A 723 -21.97 1.81 -10.44
C TYR A 723 -23.48 1.76 -10.13
N TYR A 724 -23.84 1.07 -9.05
CA TYR A 724 -25.16 1.20 -8.41
C TYR A 724 -25.02 1.73 -6.97
N ILE A 725 -25.62 2.88 -6.70
CA ILE A 725 -25.73 3.45 -5.34
C ILE A 725 -27.04 2.94 -4.71
N LEU A 726 -26.97 2.35 -3.52
CA LEU A 726 -28.14 1.75 -2.86
C LEU A 726 -29.34 2.71 -2.79
N GLY A 727 -30.49 2.26 -3.28
CA GLY A 727 -31.73 3.02 -3.29
C GLY A 727 -31.83 4.11 -4.37
N GLN A 728 -30.77 4.39 -5.14
CA GLN A 728 -30.73 5.45 -6.17
C GLN A 728 -31.78 5.22 -7.27
N LYS A 729 -32.54 6.28 -7.59
CA LYS A 729 -33.59 6.28 -8.62
C LYS A 729 -33.24 7.21 -9.79
N PRO A 730 -33.83 7.04 -10.99
CA PRO A 730 -33.48 7.84 -12.18
C PRO A 730 -33.51 9.35 -11.98
N GLU A 731 -34.42 9.82 -11.12
CA GLU A 731 -34.59 11.23 -10.72
C GLU A 731 -33.49 11.77 -9.79
N ASP A 732 -32.76 10.91 -9.05
CA ASP A 732 -31.55 11.30 -8.32
C ASP A 732 -30.35 11.51 -9.27
N GLY A 733 -30.40 10.94 -10.48
CA GLY A 733 -29.26 10.85 -11.40
C GLY A 733 -28.19 9.86 -10.94
N GLY A 734 -26.97 9.99 -11.49
CA GLY A 734 -25.81 9.16 -11.10
C GLY A 734 -25.94 7.67 -11.47
N GLY A 735 -25.54 6.80 -10.54
CA GLY A 735 -25.56 5.34 -10.68
C GLY A 735 -26.83 4.71 -10.10
N PHE A 736 -27.93 4.74 -10.85
CA PHE A 736 -29.17 4.04 -10.50
C PHE A 736 -29.28 2.70 -11.23
N LEU A 737 -29.88 1.69 -10.57
CA LEU A 737 -29.86 0.27 -10.97
C LEU A 737 -30.09 0.03 -12.46
N LYS A 738 -31.18 0.58 -13.02
CA LYS A 738 -31.54 0.40 -14.43
C LYS A 738 -30.45 0.87 -15.39
N LYS A 739 -29.75 1.98 -15.09
CA LYS A 739 -28.63 2.47 -15.90
C LYS A 739 -27.44 1.53 -15.78
N ALA A 740 -27.11 1.10 -14.56
CA ALA A 740 -26.01 0.15 -14.34
C ALA A 740 -26.22 -1.15 -15.13
N ILE A 741 -27.42 -1.73 -15.06
CA ILE A 741 -27.81 -2.92 -15.84
C ILE A 741 -27.68 -2.67 -17.34
N GLU A 742 -28.29 -1.60 -17.87
CA GLU A 742 -28.17 -1.24 -19.29
C GLU A 742 -26.71 -1.03 -19.74
N ASN A 743 -25.85 -0.54 -18.84
CA ASN A 743 -24.43 -0.31 -19.12
C ASN A 743 -23.58 -1.59 -19.08
N THR A 744 -24.07 -2.70 -18.49
CA THR A 744 -23.38 -4.00 -18.56
C THR A 744 -23.32 -4.58 -19.98
N GLU A 745 -24.26 -4.18 -20.85
CA GLU A 745 -24.27 -4.49 -22.29
C GLU A 745 -23.51 -3.44 -23.11
N LYS A 746 -23.73 -2.15 -22.81
CA LYS A 746 -23.25 -1.03 -23.66
C LYS A 746 -21.77 -0.71 -23.50
N THR A 747 -21.21 -0.93 -22.31
CA THR A 747 -19.83 -0.60 -21.96
C THR A 747 -19.03 -1.92 -21.94
N PRO A 748 -18.12 -2.17 -22.90
CA PRO A 748 -17.38 -3.44 -23.00
C PRO A 748 -16.50 -3.74 -21.79
N PHE A 749 -16.30 -5.02 -21.46
CA PHE A 749 -15.50 -5.48 -20.31
C PHE A 749 -14.13 -4.78 -20.16
N ASN A 750 -13.39 -4.60 -21.27
CA ASN A 750 -12.07 -3.96 -21.27
C ASN A 750 -12.11 -2.42 -21.39
N GLN A 751 -13.28 -1.79 -21.57
CA GLN A 751 -13.37 -0.34 -21.76
C GLN A 751 -13.19 0.42 -20.45
N LEU A 752 -12.00 0.97 -20.26
CA LEU A 752 -11.70 1.93 -19.20
C LEU A 752 -12.52 3.22 -19.39
N ALA A 753 -12.92 3.86 -18.29
CA ALA A 753 -13.71 5.07 -18.36
C ALA A 753 -12.97 6.20 -19.12
N SER A 754 -13.73 7.05 -19.82
CA SER A 754 -13.26 8.07 -20.77
C SER A 754 -12.64 7.56 -22.08
N THR A 755 -12.49 6.24 -22.27
CA THR A 755 -12.02 5.65 -23.54
C THR A 755 -13.16 5.05 -24.37
N LYS A 756 -12.84 4.66 -25.60
CA LYS A 756 -13.72 3.90 -26.49
C LYS A 756 -12.98 2.64 -26.97
N TYR A 757 -13.48 1.48 -26.58
CA TYR A 757 -12.90 0.19 -26.95
C TYR A 757 -13.48 -0.30 -28.30
N PRO A 758 -12.70 -0.95 -29.19
CA PRO A 758 -11.27 -1.26 -29.09
C PRO A 758 -10.36 -0.19 -29.74
N GLU A 759 -10.86 1.02 -30.03
CA GLU A 759 -10.03 2.12 -30.58
C GLU A 759 -8.93 2.56 -29.60
N VAL A 760 -9.19 2.38 -28.31
CA VAL A 760 -8.21 2.38 -27.22
C VAL A 760 -8.35 1.04 -26.49
N ASP A 761 -7.35 0.18 -26.63
CA ASP A 761 -7.18 -1.05 -25.85
C ASP A 761 -5.95 -0.90 -24.96
N LEU A 762 -6.10 -1.15 -23.66
CA LEU A 762 -5.07 -0.92 -22.63
C LEU A 762 -5.02 -2.10 -21.66
N PRO A 763 -3.85 -2.48 -21.11
CA PRO A 763 -3.72 -3.67 -20.26
C PRO A 763 -4.53 -3.61 -18.96
N THR A 764 -5.70 -4.26 -18.95
CA THR A 764 -6.49 -4.51 -17.74
C THR A 764 -6.23 -5.92 -17.18
N VAL A 765 -6.01 -6.03 -15.87
CA VAL A 765 -5.96 -7.34 -15.17
C VAL A 765 -7.36 -7.95 -15.02
N GLY A 766 -8.40 -7.14 -15.15
CA GLY A 766 -9.80 -7.54 -14.99
C GLY A 766 -10.72 -6.34 -14.88
N SER A 767 -11.95 -6.57 -14.43
CA SER A 767 -12.98 -5.54 -14.31
C SER A 767 -13.84 -5.73 -13.06
N MET A 768 -14.35 -4.61 -12.53
CA MET A 768 -15.07 -4.52 -11.26
C MET A 768 -16.38 -3.75 -11.42
N VAL A 769 -17.50 -4.41 -11.10
CA VAL A 769 -18.81 -3.77 -10.89
C VAL A 769 -18.95 -3.40 -9.42
N ALA A 770 -19.51 -2.24 -9.10
CA ALA A 770 -19.47 -1.69 -7.73
C ALA A 770 -20.85 -1.23 -7.20
N ILE A 771 -21.13 -1.67 -5.98
CA ILE A 771 -22.30 -1.31 -5.19
C ILE A 771 -21.85 -0.35 -4.08
N TRP A 772 -22.37 0.87 -4.10
CA TRP A 772 -21.99 1.97 -3.22
C TRP A 772 -23.11 2.35 -2.25
N ALA A 773 -22.74 2.87 -1.08
CA ALA A 773 -23.69 3.14 0.01
C ALA A 773 -23.63 4.59 0.50
N ASP A 774 -23.51 5.55 -0.43
CA ASP A 774 -23.51 7.02 -0.25
C ASP A 774 -24.64 7.52 0.68
N ARG A 775 -25.79 6.84 0.61
CA ARG A 775 -26.92 6.99 1.53
C ARG A 775 -27.05 5.69 2.33
N PRO A 776 -26.26 5.48 3.41
CA PRO A 776 -26.15 4.16 4.05
C PRO A 776 -27.41 3.75 4.84
N SER A 777 -28.34 4.69 5.04
CA SER A 777 -29.70 4.42 5.52
C SER A 777 -30.66 3.84 4.47
N ALA A 778 -30.23 3.72 3.21
CA ALA A 778 -30.97 3.00 2.18
C ALA A 778 -31.06 1.49 2.50
N GLU A 779 -32.16 0.89 2.09
CA GLU A 779 -32.39 -0.56 2.18
C GLU A 779 -31.45 -1.29 1.21
N TYR A 780 -30.68 -2.26 1.73
CA TYR A 780 -29.98 -3.23 0.88
C TYR A 780 -31.00 -4.25 0.37
N LYS A 781 -31.12 -4.35 -0.96
CA LYS A 781 -32.00 -5.27 -1.66
C LYS A 781 -31.18 -6.27 -2.44
N GLU A 782 -31.04 -7.47 -1.88
CA GLU A 782 -30.23 -8.54 -2.44
C GLU A 782 -30.58 -8.86 -3.89
N GLU A 783 -31.86 -8.79 -4.23
CA GLU A 783 -32.38 -8.97 -5.58
C GLU A 783 -31.88 -7.92 -6.58
N GLU A 784 -31.75 -6.65 -6.18
CA GLU A 784 -31.24 -5.58 -7.04
C GLU A 784 -29.74 -5.78 -7.35
N ILE A 785 -28.95 -6.17 -6.35
CA ILE A 785 -27.52 -6.45 -6.52
C ILE A 785 -27.34 -7.72 -7.38
N PHE A 786 -28.11 -8.76 -7.12
CA PHE A 786 -28.02 -10.03 -7.85
C PHE A 786 -28.48 -9.91 -9.31
N GLU A 787 -29.46 -9.06 -9.61
CA GLU A 787 -29.85 -8.73 -11.00
C GLU A 787 -28.68 -8.09 -11.77
N LEU A 788 -28.05 -7.06 -11.18
CA LEU A 788 -26.90 -6.38 -11.78
C LEU A 788 -25.67 -7.30 -11.94
N MET A 789 -25.36 -8.12 -10.93
CA MET A 789 -24.29 -9.11 -11.02
C MET A 789 -24.56 -10.12 -12.15
N THR A 790 -25.81 -10.59 -12.28
CA THR A 790 -26.20 -11.56 -13.30
C THR A 790 -26.10 -10.95 -14.70
N ALA A 791 -26.58 -9.72 -14.90
CA ALA A 791 -26.47 -9.00 -16.16
C ALA A 791 -25.01 -8.81 -16.60
N PHE A 792 -24.11 -8.44 -15.69
CA PHE A 792 -22.68 -8.28 -16.02
C PHE A 792 -22.02 -9.60 -16.43
N ALA A 793 -22.33 -10.71 -15.74
CA ALA A 793 -21.85 -12.04 -16.11
C ALA A 793 -22.45 -12.55 -17.44
N ASP A 794 -23.73 -12.27 -17.70
CA ASP A 794 -24.44 -12.75 -18.89
C ASP A 794 -24.16 -11.93 -20.16
N HIS A 795 -23.73 -10.68 -20.07
CA HIS A 795 -23.26 -9.92 -21.23
C HIS A 795 -21.78 -10.22 -21.59
N ASN A 796 -21.02 -10.87 -20.70
CA ASN A 796 -19.57 -11.07 -20.84
C ASN A 796 -19.14 -12.55 -20.63
N LYS A 797 -19.99 -13.50 -21.04
CA LYS A 797 -19.92 -14.94 -20.71
C LYS A 797 -18.60 -15.64 -21.03
N GLU A 798 -17.76 -15.08 -21.89
CA GLU A 798 -16.43 -15.60 -22.24
C GLU A 798 -15.36 -15.31 -21.18
N TYR A 799 -15.55 -14.27 -20.35
CA TYR A 799 -14.66 -13.93 -19.23
C TYR A 799 -15.06 -14.63 -17.94
N PHE A 800 -16.36 -14.84 -17.72
CA PHE A 800 -16.91 -15.46 -16.52
C PHE A 800 -16.82 -16.99 -16.59
N ARG A 801 -16.60 -17.64 -15.44
CA ARG A 801 -16.60 -19.11 -15.33
C ARG A 801 -18.02 -19.69 -15.48
N ALA A 802 -18.10 -20.96 -15.88
CA ALA A 802 -19.31 -21.77 -15.66
C ALA A 802 -19.56 -21.98 -14.14
N ASP A 803 -20.78 -22.34 -13.74
CA ASP A 803 -21.09 -22.69 -12.36
C ASP A 803 -20.54 -24.09 -12.02
N TYR A 804 -19.49 -24.11 -11.19
CA TYR A 804 -18.87 -25.33 -10.68
C TYR A 804 -19.48 -25.85 -9.37
N LYS A 805 -20.56 -25.24 -8.85
CA LYS A 805 -21.23 -25.69 -7.62
C LYS A 805 -21.64 -27.16 -7.69
N ALA A 806 -22.38 -27.56 -8.72
CA ALA A 806 -22.81 -28.95 -8.91
C ALA A 806 -21.63 -29.93 -9.04
N LEU A 807 -20.50 -29.50 -9.62
CA LEU A 807 -19.28 -30.33 -9.67
C LEU A 807 -18.66 -30.53 -8.29
N ARG A 808 -18.59 -29.47 -7.46
CA ARG A 808 -18.07 -29.57 -6.08
C ARG A 808 -18.96 -30.47 -5.22
N GLU A 809 -20.28 -30.34 -5.35
CA GLU A 809 -21.26 -31.15 -4.62
C GLU A 809 -21.22 -32.64 -5.03
N GLU A 810 -20.96 -32.95 -6.31
CA GLU A 810 -20.81 -34.34 -6.77
C GLU A 810 -19.43 -34.94 -6.44
N LEU A 811 -18.36 -34.14 -6.47
CA LEU A 811 -17.02 -34.54 -6.00
C LEU A 811 -17.02 -34.87 -4.50
N ALA A 812 -17.74 -34.09 -3.68
CA ALA A 812 -17.87 -34.32 -2.24
C ALA A 812 -18.68 -35.58 -1.86
N GLN A 813 -19.41 -36.18 -2.80
CA GLN A 813 -20.12 -37.44 -2.60
C GLN A 813 -19.27 -38.68 -2.91
N ILE A 814 -18.05 -38.53 -3.45
CA ILE A 814 -17.15 -39.66 -3.75
C ILE A 814 -16.62 -40.22 -2.41
N PRO A 815 -16.72 -41.54 -2.16
CA PRO A 815 -16.18 -42.14 -0.94
C PRO A 815 -14.68 -41.89 -0.76
N GLU A 816 -14.25 -41.51 0.44
CA GLU A 816 -12.83 -41.32 0.77
C GLU A 816 -12.04 -42.64 0.67
N ASN A 817 -12.67 -43.76 1.07
CA ASN A 817 -12.13 -45.08 0.85
C ASN A 817 -12.75 -45.72 -0.40
N LEU A 818 -11.91 -46.07 -1.37
CA LEU A 818 -12.27 -46.73 -2.62
C LEU A 818 -11.83 -48.21 -2.67
N GLU A 819 -11.30 -48.75 -1.56
CA GLU A 819 -11.06 -50.19 -1.42
C GLU A 819 -12.37 -50.99 -1.41
N GLY A 820 -12.32 -52.24 -1.88
CA GLY A 820 -13.49 -53.12 -1.93
C GLY A 820 -14.43 -52.91 -3.13
N TYR A 821 -14.22 -51.88 -3.94
CA TYR A 821 -14.91 -51.71 -5.24
C TYR A 821 -14.21 -52.46 -6.39
N SER A 822 -14.95 -52.76 -7.45
CA SER A 822 -14.44 -53.46 -8.63
C SER A 822 -13.62 -52.53 -9.52
N THR A 823 -12.54 -53.05 -10.10
CA THR A 823 -11.61 -52.31 -10.98
C THR A 823 -12.34 -51.61 -12.13
N GLU A 824 -13.28 -52.31 -12.80
CA GLU A 824 -14.11 -51.74 -13.87
C GLU A 824 -14.83 -50.46 -13.44
N SER A 825 -15.42 -50.44 -12.24
CA SER A 825 -16.17 -49.28 -11.73
C SER A 825 -15.26 -48.16 -11.21
N LEU A 826 -14.07 -48.50 -10.70
CA LEU A 826 -13.04 -47.53 -10.32
C LEU A 826 -12.40 -46.87 -11.54
N ASP A 827 -12.11 -47.62 -12.60
CA ASP A 827 -11.61 -47.08 -13.87
C ASP A 827 -12.63 -46.17 -14.54
N ALA A 828 -13.92 -46.49 -14.47
CA ALA A 828 -14.99 -45.62 -14.95
C ALA A 828 -15.07 -44.29 -14.16
N LEU A 829 -14.99 -44.35 -12.83
CA LEU A 829 -14.95 -43.15 -11.97
C LEU A 829 -13.69 -42.32 -12.21
N LYS A 830 -12.54 -42.98 -12.40
CA LYS A 830 -11.27 -42.34 -12.73
C LYS A 830 -11.35 -41.63 -14.08
N ALA A 831 -11.84 -42.30 -15.13
CA ALA A 831 -12.00 -41.70 -16.46
C ALA A 831 -12.95 -40.49 -16.44
N ALA A 832 -14.05 -40.58 -15.68
CA ALA A 832 -14.96 -39.44 -15.49
C ALA A 832 -14.29 -38.27 -14.75
N LYS A 833 -13.41 -38.55 -13.78
CA LYS A 833 -12.62 -37.54 -13.05
C LYS A 833 -11.50 -36.92 -13.90
N GLU A 834 -10.84 -37.72 -14.75
CA GLU A 834 -9.80 -37.26 -15.68
C GLU A 834 -10.39 -36.45 -16.86
N ALA A 835 -11.68 -36.63 -17.17
CA ALA A 835 -12.40 -35.83 -18.17
C ALA A 835 -12.88 -34.45 -17.66
N LEU A 836 -12.72 -34.13 -16.37
CA LEU A 836 -13.22 -32.87 -15.79
C LEU A 836 -12.42 -31.66 -16.29
N ASN A 837 -13.12 -30.71 -16.92
CA ASN A 837 -12.53 -29.46 -17.41
C ASN A 837 -12.87 -28.29 -16.49
N TYR A 838 -11.87 -27.75 -15.79
CA TYR A 838 -11.99 -26.61 -14.87
C TYR A 838 -11.79 -25.24 -15.56
N ASN A 839 -11.62 -25.24 -16.89
CA ASN A 839 -11.39 -24.05 -17.72
C ASN A 839 -12.58 -23.77 -18.67
N LEU A 840 -13.79 -24.18 -18.28
CA LEU A 840 -15.03 -23.83 -18.99
C LEU A 840 -15.53 -22.44 -18.56
N ASN A 841 -15.78 -21.57 -19.54
CA ASN A 841 -16.44 -20.27 -19.37
C ASN A 841 -17.98 -20.42 -19.42
N ARG A 842 -18.70 -19.36 -19.06
CA ARG A 842 -20.16 -19.37 -18.84
C ARG A 842 -20.97 -19.72 -20.08
N ASN A 843 -20.41 -19.57 -21.28
CA ASN A 843 -20.99 -20.06 -22.53
C ASN A 843 -21.09 -21.60 -22.61
N LYS A 844 -20.32 -22.32 -21.78
CA LYS A 844 -20.14 -23.78 -21.85
C LYS A 844 -20.79 -24.54 -20.69
N GLN A 845 -21.80 -23.96 -20.03
CA GLN A 845 -22.48 -24.61 -18.90
C GLN A 845 -22.96 -26.03 -19.23
N ALA A 846 -23.61 -26.25 -20.39
CA ALA A 846 -24.07 -27.57 -20.79
C ALA A 846 -22.94 -28.60 -21.05
N GLU A 847 -21.71 -28.14 -21.35
CA GLU A 847 -20.52 -29.01 -21.43
C GLU A 847 -20.13 -29.47 -20.01
N LEU A 848 -20.12 -28.54 -19.04
CA LEU A 848 -19.87 -28.84 -17.62
C LEU A 848 -20.96 -29.74 -17.02
N ASP A 849 -22.23 -29.44 -17.25
CA ASP A 849 -23.37 -30.23 -16.77
C ASP A 849 -23.30 -31.68 -17.27
N THR A 850 -22.84 -31.88 -18.51
CA THR A 850 -22.60 -33.21 -19.08
C THR A 850 -21.46 -33.94 -18.37
N LEU A 851 -20.37 -33.24 -18.05
CA LEU A 851 -19.25 -33.80 -17.28
C LEU A 851 -19.67 -34.17 -15.84
N VAL A 852 -20.47 -33.33 -15.19
CA VAL A 852 -21.04 -33.60 -13.85
C VAL A 852 -22.00 -34.80 -13.90
N ALA A 853 -22.87 -34.89 -14.92
CA ALA A 853 -23.76 -36.03 -15.10
C ALA A 853 -22.99 -37.35 -15.32
N ASN A 854 -21.88 -37.31 -16.08
CA ASN A 854 -21.00 -38.46 -16.28
C ASN A 854 -20.29 -38.88 -14.98
N LEU A 855 -19.80 -37.92 -14.19
CA LEU A 855 -19.19 -38.18 -12.87
C LEU A 855 -20.21 -38.82 -11.90
N LYS A 856 -21.44 -38.28 -11.85
CA LYS A 856 -22.56 -38.81 -11.07
C LYS A 856 -22.92 -40.23 -11.48
N ALA A 857 -23.02 -40.50 -12.78
CA ALA A 857 -23.29 -41.83 -13.31
C ALA A 857 -22.18 -42.82 -12.96
N ALA A 858 -20.90 -42.41 -13.04
CA ALA A 858 -19.77 -43.26 -12.68
C ALA A 858 -19.72 -43.57 -11.17
N ARG A 859 -20.01 -42.57 -10.30
CA ARG A 859 -20.10 -42.78 -8.85
C ARG A 859 -21.26 -43.70 -8.47
N LEU A 860 -22.45 -43.50 -9.05
CA LEU A 860 -23.59 -44.41 -8.85
C LEU A 860 -23.37 -45.80 -9.47
N GLY A 861 -22.44 -45.91 -10.42
CA GLY A 861 -21.97 -47.15 -11.02
C GLY A 861 -20.88 -47.91 -10.23
N LEU A 862 -20.48 -47.43 -9.04
CA LEU A 862 -19.54 -48.13 -8.16
C LEU A 862 -20.11 -49.47 -7.69
N LYS A 863 -19.45 -50.58 -8.07
CA LYS A 863 -19.85 -51.95 -7.72
C LYS A 863 -18.86 -52.56 -6.72
N PRO A 864 -19.29 -53.31 -5.69
CA PRO A 864 -18.38 -54.13 -4.89
C PRO A 864 -17.56 -55.10 -5.75
N ALA A 865 -16.34 -55.42 -5.33
CA ALA A 865 -15.49 -56.41 -5.98
C ALA A 865 -16.10 -57.81 -5.84
N ALA A 866 -16.27 -58.52 -6.97
CA ALA A 866 -16.95 -59.81 -7.00
C ALA A 866 -16.11 -60.92 -6.34
N THR A 867 -16.55 -61.40 -5.18
CA THR A 867 -16.00 -62.60 -4.55
C THR A 867 -16.37 -63.84 -5.36
N HIS A 868 -15.37 -64.49 -5.97
CA HIS A 868 -15.57 -65.74 -6.69
C HIS A 868 -15.86 -66.90 -5.71
N SER A 869 -17.13 -67.25 -5.57
CA SER A 869 -17.53 -68.61 -5.21
C SER A 869 -17.65 -69.42 -6.50
N GLY A 870 -16.79 -70.42 -6.68
CA GLY A 870 -16.67 -71.16 -7.93
C GLY A 870 -17.22 -72.58 -7.85
N SER A 871 -18.26 -72.87 -8.63
CA SER A 871 -18.52 -74.22 -9.15
C SER A 871 -19.08 -74.10 -10.56
N LEU A 872 -18.60 -74.94 -11.46
CA LEU A 872 -19.06 -75.04 -12.85
C LEU A 872 -19.98 -76.25 -12.98
N ASP A 873 -21.09 -76.12 -13.71
CA ASP A 873 -21.49 -77.15 -14.67
C ASP A 873 -22.48 -76.60 -15.72
N GLU A 874 -22.68 -77.33 -16.81
CA GLU A 874 -23.50 -76.91 -17.96
C GLU A 874 -24.93 -77.45 -17.91
N ASN A 875 -25.88 -76.67 -18.46
CA ASN A 875 -27.33 -76.90 -18.61
C ASN A 875 -28.22 -76.59 -17.39
N GLU A 876 -28.89 -75.44 -17.42
CA GLU A 876 -30.35 -75.41 -17.25
C GLU A 876 -31.00 -74.21 -17.97
N VAL A 877 -32.29 -74.32 -18.30
CA VAL A 877 -33.03 -73.28 -19.03
C VAL A 877 -34.31 -72.94 -18.28
N ALA A 878 -34.44 -71.68 -17.87
CA ALA A 878 -35.65 -71.03 -17.37
C ALA A 878 -36.33 -71.65 -16.12
N ALA A 879 -35.83 -71.28 -14.93
CA ALA A 879 -36.67 -71.01 -13.78
C ALA A 879 -37.15 -69.54 -13.87
N ASN A 880 -38.44 -69.22 -13.83
CA ASN A 880 -39.43 -69.31 -12.74
C ASN A 880 -39.22 -68.31 -11.60
N VAL A 881 -40.34 -67.80 -11.08
CA VAL A 881 -40.39 -66.66 -10.14
C VAL A 881 -39.76 -67.05 -8.80
N GLU A 882 -38.69 -66.35 -8.43
CA GLU A 882 -38.08 -66.45 -7.11
C GLU A 882 -38.80 -65.53 -6.12
N ASN A 883 -39.44 -66.12 -5.10
CA ASN A 883 -40.02 -65.36 -3.99
C ASN A 883 -38.90 -64.73 -3.17
N ARG A 884 -38.76 -63.41 -3.22
CA ARG A 884 -37.86 -62.67 -2.31
C ARG A 884 -38.42 -62.75 -0.88
N PRO A 885 -37.61 -63.09 0.13
CA PRO A 885 -38.05 -63.06 1.52
C PRO A 885 -38.29 -61.61 1.98
N GLU A 886 -39.23 -61.44 2.90
CA GLU A 886 -39.55 -60.14 3.48
C GLU A 886 -38.74 -59.93 4.77
N LEU A 887 -38.06 -58.78 4.88
CA LEU A 887 -37.21 -58.46 6.02
C LEU A 887 -37.98 -57.62 7.04
N ILE A 888 -38.26 -58.20 8.20
CA ILE A 888 -39.02 -57.58 9.28
C ILE A 888 -38.08 -57.24 10.44
N THR A 889 -38.29 -56.07 11.05
CA THR A 889 -37.46 -55.57 12.16
C THR A 889 -38.26 -55.58 13.46
N ARG A 890 -37.71 -56.18 14.52
CA ARG A 890 -38.36 -56.34 15.84
C ARG A 890 -37.44 -55.86 16.95
N THR A 891 -37.93 -55.01 17.85
CA THR A 891 -37.17 -54.53 19.02
C THR A 891 -37.56 -55.28 20.29
N GLU A 892 -36.59 -55.63 21.13
CA GLU A 892 -36.78 -56.23 22.45
C GLU A 892 -36.01 -55.46 23.52
N GLU A 893 -36.61 -55.28 24.70
CA GLU A 893 -35.95 -54.62 25.84
C GLU A 893 -34.88 -55.54 26.48
N ILE A 894 -33.71 -54.98 26.79
CA ILE A 894 -32.68 -55.61 27.62
C ILE A 894 -32.85 -55.10 29.06
N PRO A 895 -33.13 -55.96 30.05
CA PRO A 895 -33.18 -55.54 31.45
C PRO A 895 -31.78 -55.16 31.95
N PHE A 896 -31.72 -54.13 32.80
CA PHE A 896 -30.48 -53.75 33.48
C PHE A 896 -30.31 -54.48 34.82
N GLU A 897 -29.07 -54.67 35.25
CA GLU A 897 -28.74 -55.25 36.55
C GLU A 897 -28.48 -54.17 37.61
N THR A 898 -28.60 -54.51 38.90
CA THR A 898 -28.23 -53.62 40.01
C THR A 898 -26.88 -54.02 40.57
N VAL A 899 -25.85 -53.23 40.27
CA VAL A 899 -24.47 -53.48 40.69
C VAL A 899 -24.21 -52.79 42.02
N LYS A 900 -23.98 -53.57 43.07
CA LYS A 900 -23.48 -53.05 44.35
C LYS A 900 -21.95 -52.94 44.30
N LYS A 901 -21.42 -51.76 44.60
CA LYS A 901 -19.99 -51.44 44.52
C LYS A 901 -19.49 -50.95 45.88
N GLU A 902 -18.38 -51.47 46.37
CA GLU A 902 -17.89 -51.05 47.68
C GLU A 902 -17.18 -49.69 47.63
N ASN A 903 -17.54 -48.78 48.54
CA ASN A 903 -16.96 -47.45 48.68
C ASN A 903 -16.46 -47.28 50.14
N PRO A 904 -15.13 -47.31 50.39
CA PRO A 904 -14.57 -47.24 51.74
C PRO A 904 -14.73 -45.87 52.42
N ASN A 905 -15.17 -44.83 51.69
CA ASN A 905 -15.49 -43.52 52.24
C ASN A 905 -16.98 -43.39 52.66
N LEU A 906 -17.82 -44.39 52.35
CA LEU A 906 -19.14 -44.53 52.97
C LEU A 906 -19.01 -45.29 54.31
N PRO A 907 -19.62 -44.80 55.41
CA PRO A 907 -19.67 -45.56 56.66
C PRO A 907 -20.31 -46.94 56.45
N ALA A 908 -19.74 -47.97 57.08
CA ALA A 908 -20.16 -49.35 56.92
C ALA A 908 -21.67 -49.53 57.19
N GLY A 909 -22.39 -50.09 56.21
CA GLY A 909 -23.84 -50.30 56.26
C GLY A 909 -24.71 -49.15 55.71
N GLN A 910 -24.13 -48.07 55.17
CA GLN A 910 -24.88 -47.12 54.34
C GLN A 910 -24.87 -47.54 52.85
N GLU A 911 -25.96 -47.24 52.14
CA GLU A 911 -26.05 -47.41 50.67
C GLU A 911 -26.34 -46.06 50.00
N LYS A 912 -25.70 -45.77 48.86
CA LYS A 912 -25.97 -44.57 48.03
C LYS A 912 -26.12 -44.96 46.56
N VAL A 913 -27.27 -44.66 45.95
CA VAL A 913 -27.43 -44.79 44.50
C VAL A 913 -26.61 -43.70 43.81
N VAL A 914 -25.72 -44.10 42.90
CA VAL A 914 -24.83 -43.19 42.14
C VAL A 914 -25.20 -43.15 40.65
N THR A 915 -25.85 -44.20 40.14
CA THR A 915 -26.39 -44.25 38.78
C THR A 915 -27.76 -44.93 38.82
N GLU A 916 -28.81 -44.25 38.34
CA GLU A 916 -30.11 -44.90 38.11
C GLU A 916 -30.04 -45.86 36.93
N GLY A 917 -30.85 -46.91 36.96
CA GLY A 917 -30.83 -47.94 35.92
C GLY A 917 -31.79 -47.65 34.78
N ALA A 918 -31.35 -47.87 33.54
CA ALA A 918 -32.18 -47.72 32.35
C ALA A 918 -32.08 -48.98 31.47
N LYS A 919 -33.21 -49.47 30.98
CA LYS A 919 -33.24 -50.64 30.09
C LYS A 919 -32.52 -50.33 28.78
N GLY A 920 -31.80 -51.32 28.27
CA GLY A 920 -31.30 -51.33 26.91
C GLY A 920 -32.38 -51.80 25.93
N GLU A 921 -32.08 -51.76 24.65
CA GLU A 921 -32.92 -52.23 23.55
C GLU A 921 -32.02 -52.95 22.52
N ARG A 922 -32.45 -54.11 22.05
CA ARG A 922 -31.85 -54.82 20.92
C ARG A 922 -32.83 -54.89 19.76
N THR A 923 -32.31 -54.72 18.56
CA THR A 923 -33.06 -54.83 17.31
C THR A 923 -32.68 -56.12 16.62
N ILE A 924 -33.69 -56.93 16.32
CA ILE A 924 -33.61 -58.26 15.72
C ILE A 924 -34.13 -58.14 14.28
N TYR A 925 -33.30 -58.55 13.33
CA TYR A 925 -33.63 -58.59 11.91
C TYR A 925 -34.07 -60.01 11.55
N VAL A 926 -35.32 -60.15 11.10
CA VAL A 926 -35.97 -61.44 10.82
C VAL A 926 -36.29 -61.52 9.32
N SER A 927 -35.77 -62.53 8.66
CA SER A 927 -36.20 -62.92 7.31
C SER A 927 -37.42 -63.81 7.41
N VAL A 928 -38.52 -63.43 6.78
CA VAL A 928 -39.73 -64.28 6.65
C VAL A 928 -39.80 -64.82 5.24
N THR A 929 -39.79 -66.15 5.13
CA THR A 929 -39.91 -66.87 3.87
C THR A 929 -41.21 -67.67 3.85
N THR A 930 -42.10 -67.33 2.91
CA THR A 930 -43.42 -67.97 2.77
C THR A 930 -43.42 -68.96 1.62
N GLU A 931 -43.37 -70.26 1.96
CA GLU A 931 -43.37 -71.34 0.98
C GLU A 931 -44.62 -72.21 1.17
N ASN A 932 -45.34 -72.50 0.08
CA ASN A 932 -46.57 -73.31 0.07
C ASN A 932 -47.64 -72.89 1.13
N GLY A 933 -47.74 -71.59 1.43
CA GLY A 933 -48.70 -71.06 2.41
C GLY A 933 -48.32 -71.30 3.87
N LYS A 934 -47.05 -71.58 4.15
CA LYS A 934 -46.50 -71.68 5.50
C LYS A 934 -45.33 -70.71 5.66
N GLU A 935 -45.45 -69.81 6.62
CA GLU A 935 -44.41 -68.83 6.97
C GLU A 935 -43.30 -69.50 7.79
N THR A 936 -42.05 -69.15 7.49
CA THR A 936 -40.87 -69.60 8.22
C THR A 936 -40.02 -68.39 8.58
N GLU A 937 -40.00 -68.02 9.86
CA GLU A 937 -39.17 -66.93 10.39
C GLU A 937 -37.73 -67.41 10.63
N THR A 938 -36.75 -66.64 10.17
CA THR A 938 -35.31 -66.87 10.42
C THR A 938 -34.65 -65.59 10.91
N VAL A 939 -34.14 -65.59 12.14
CA VAL A 939 -33.33 -64.47 12.66
C VAL A 939 -32.00 -64.43 11.89
N LEU A 940 -31.68 -63.28 11.30
CA LEU A 940 -30.43 -63.04 10.55
C LEU A 940 -29.36 -62.39 11.43
N GLU A 941 -29.73 -61.35 12.18
CA GLU A 941 -28.82 -60.56 13.01
C GLU A 941 -29.58 -60.05 14.24
N GLU A 942 -28.96 -60.14 15.42
CA GLU A 942 -29.39 -59.43 16.63
C GLU A 942 -28.35 -58.35 16.94
N LYS A 943 -28.77 -57.08 16.96
CA LYS A 943 -27.89 -55.95 17.24
C LYS A 943 -28.39 -55.18 18.46
N VAL A 944 -27.57 -55.03 19.49
CA VAL A 944 -27.87 -54.10 20.58
C VAL A 944 -27.82 -52.68 20.00
N THR A 945 -28.96 -52.00 20.01
CA THR A 945 -29.11 -50.63 19.48
C THR A 945 -29.06 -49.59 20.59
N LYS A 946 -29.18 -50.04 21.85
CA LYS A 946 -29.03 -49.24 23.06
C LYS A 946 -28.61 -50.16 24.20
N GLU A 947 -27.42 -49.96 24.77
CA GLU A 947 -26.95 -50.78 25.89
C GLU A 947 -27.76 -50.55 27.17
N ALA A 948 -27.84 -51.57 28.02
CA ALA A 948 -28.52 -51.48 29.31
C ALA A 948 -27.63 -50.76 30.35
N VAL A 949 -28.14 -49.69 30.94
CA VAL A 949 -27.43 -48.93 31.97
C VAL A 949 -27.73 -49.54 33.33
N ASN A 950 -26.74 -50.24 33.89
CA ASN A 950 -26.85 -50.88 35.20
C ASN A 950 -27.00 -49.86 36.34
N LYS A 951 -27.87 -50.16 37.31
CA LYS A 951 -28.11 -49.33 38.48
C LYS A 951 -26.98 -49.51 39.49
N VAL A 952 -26.14 -48.49 39.66
CA VAL A 952 -24.97 -48.56 40.55
C VAL A 952 -25.32 -48.02 41.94
N VAL A 953 -25.09 -48.85 42.95
CA VAL A 953 -25.34 -48.53 44.37
C VAL A 953 -24.06 -48.76 45.17
N GLU A 954 -23.52 -47.71 45.77
CA GLU A 954 -22.29 -47.76 46.56
C GLU A 954 -22.57 -48.13 48.03
N VAL A 955 -21.72 -48.97 48.63
CA VAL A 955 -21.87 -49.55 49.98
C VAL A 955 -20.55 -49.56 50.77
N GLY A 956 -20.57 -49.23 52.07
CA GLY A 956 -19.35 -49.12 52.89
C GLY A 956 -18.77 -50.47 53.37
N ALA A 957 -17.48 -50.74 53.10
CA ALA A 957 -16.79 -52.00 53.46
C ALA A 957 -15.27 -51.83 53.80
N PRO A 958 -14.64 -52.77 54.57
CA PRO A 958 -13.25 -52.68 55.04
C PRO A 958 -12.20 -53.48 54.22
N VAL A 959 -10.92 -53.10 54.33
CA VAL A 959 -9.80 -53.45 53.41
C VAL A 959 -8.96 -54.69 53.84
N THR A 960 -8.52 -55.51 52.86
CA THR A 960 -7.31 -56.38 52.91
C THR A 960 -6.63 -56.50 51.51
N HIS A 961 -5.43 -57.10 51.40
CA HIS A 961 -4.46 -56.97 50.27
C HIS A 961 -4.00 -58.30 49.58
N VAL A 962 -3.19 -58.15 48.50
CA VAL A 962 -2.09 -59.03 47.93
C VAL A 962 -2.41 -59.85 46.65
N GLY A 963 -1.48 -59.93 45.66
CA GLY A 963 -1.50 -60.99 44.61
C GLY A 963 -1.00 -60.72 43.16
N ASP A 964 0.19 -60.17 42.94
CA ASP A 964 1.38 -60.75 42.21
C ASP A 964 1.20 -62.01 41.28
N GLU A 965 1.89 -62.26 40.11
CA GLU A 965 2.90 -61.56 39.26
C GLU A 965 3.13 -62.28 37.86
N GLU A 966 3.74 -61.64 36.83
CA GLU A 966 4.19 -62.17 35.47
C GLU A 966 3.10 -62.75 34.49
N GLY A 967 3.29 -63.13 33.19
CA GLY A 967 4.38 -63.17 32.15
C GLY A 967 3.95 -64.09 30.94
N VAL A 968 4.51 -64.27 29.71
CA VAL A 968 5.61 -63.75 28.83
C VAL A 968 5.28 -64.11 27.32
N ALA A 969 6.00 -63.62 26.28
CA ALA A 969 5.75 -63.83 24.81
C ALA A 969 6.69 -64.89 24.12
N PRO A 970 6.63 -65.27 22.79
CA PRO A 970 6.89 -64.39 21.59
C PRO A 970 6.32 -64.76 20.14
N VAL A 971 6.23 -63.75 19.24
CA VAL A 971 6.64 -63.66 17.77
C VAL A 971 6.22 -64.77 16.74
N ALA A 972 5.85 -64.59 15.45
CA ALA A 972 5.73 -63.47 14.45
C ALA A 972 4.45 -63.71 13.57
N ASP A 973 3.97 -62.87 12.63
CA ASP A 973 4.64 -62.18 11.50
C ASP A 973 3.92 -60.87 11.06
N ALA A 974 4.53 -60.05 10.20
CA ALA A 974 4.23 -58.60 10.11
C ALA A 974 3.24 -58.09 9.02
N LYS A 975 2.54 -57.00 9.36
CA LYS A 975 1.83 -56.03 8.50
C LYS A 975 2.19 -54.60 8.99
N PRO A 976 2.00 -53.52 8.19
CA PRO A 976 2.23 -52.15 8.66
C PRO A 976 1.39 -51.87 9.92
N ARG A 977 2.03 -51.26 10.94
CA ARG A 977 1.46 -51.05 12.27
C ARG A 977 1.34 -49.57 12.60
N VAL A 978 0.19 -49.17 13.14
CA VAL A 978 0.04 -47.91 13.87
C VAL A 978 0.49 -48.17 15.31
N VAL A 979 1.31 -47.28 15.86
CA VAL A 979 1.75 -47.31 17.25
C VAL A 979 1.19 -46.09 17.96
N ILE A 980 0.53 -46.32 19.10
CA ILE A 980 -0.01 -45.25 19.95
C ILE A 980 0.97 -45.05 21.10
N GLU A 981 1.40 -43.82 21.33
CA GLU A 981 2.28 -43.44 22.45
C GLU A 981 1.59 -42.35 23.26
N ASP A 982 1.38 -42.62 24.55
CA ASP A 982 0.66 -41.72 25.46
C ASP A 982 1.62 -40.79 26.21
N GLU A 983 1.43 -39.49 26.05
CA GLU A 983 2.11 -38.42 26.78
C GLU A 983 1.21 -37.94 27.95
N GLU A 984 1.72 -37.97 29.18
CA GLU A 984 1.03 -37.34 30.32
C GLU A 984 1.10 -35.81 30.23
N ILE A 985 -0.05 -35.13 30.27
CA ILE A 985 -0.12 -33.67 30.40
C ILE A 985 -0.15 -33.33 31.90
N PRO A 986 0.88 -32.67 32.47
CA PRO A 986 0.86 -32.30 33.88
C PRO A 986 -0.24 -31.26 34.16
N PHE A 987 -0.95 -31.43 35.28
CA PHE A 987 -1.87 -30.42 35.78
C PHE A 987 -1.11 -29.28 36.47
N THR A 988 -1.75 -28.11 36.57
CA THR A 988 -1.27 -26.99 37.38
C THR A 988 -1.89 -27.03 38.77
N THR A 989 -1.17 -26.50 39.77
CA THR A 989 -1.66 -26.37 41.14
C THR A 989 -1.81 -24.90 41.51
N ILE A 990 -3.00 -24.51 41.96
CA ILE A 990 -3.33 -23.15 42.41
C ILE A 990 -3.55 -23.17 43.93
N THR A 991 -2.73 -22.42 44.66
CA THR A 991 -2.89 -22.20 46.11
C THR A 991 -3.70 -20.94 46.39
N ARG A 992 -4.70 -21.04 47.28
CA ARG A 992 -5.54 -19.92 47.75
C ARG A 992 -5.51 -19.85 49.28
N GLU A 993 -5.39 -18.67 49.86
CA GLU A 993 -5.45 -18.53 51.33
C GLU A 993 -6.89 -18.60 51.85
N THR A 994 -7.10 -19.13 53.06
CA THR A 994 -8.42 -19.18 53.71
C THR A 994 -8.34 -19.08 55.23
N ASP A 995 -9.22 -18.26 55.80
CA ASP A 995 -9.38 -18.08 57.25
C ASP A 995 -10.06 -19.29 57.92
N ALA A 996 -10.57 -20.23 57.12
CA ALA A 996 -11.26 -21.44 57.56
C ALA A 996 -10.31 -22.60 57.94
N LEU A 997 -8.99 -22.38 57.93
CA LEU A 997 -7.96 -23.34 58.32
C LEU A 997 -6.93 -22.65 59.24
N PRO A 998 -6.41 -23.31 60.30
CA PRO A 998 -5.38 -22.75 61.16
C PRO A 998 -4.06 -22.44 60.41
N LYS A 999 -3.30 -21.44 60.87
CA LYS A 999 -2.07 -21.02 60.19
C LYS A 999 -1.07 -22.18 60.02
N GLY A 1000 -0.81 -22.54 58.76
CA GLY A 1000 0.13 -23.60 58.38
C GLY A 1000 -0.51 -24.96 58.11
N GLU A 1001 -1.81 -25.12 58.31
CA GLU A 1001 -2.56 -26.26 57.77
C GLU A 1001 -2.95 -26.01 56.31
N THR A 1002 -3.06 -27.07 55.51
CA THR A 1002 -3.46 -27.00 54.10
C THR A 1002 -4.50 -28.07 53.77
N ARG A 1003 -5.42 -27.74 52.85
CA ARG A 1003 -6.49 -28.64 52.40
C ARG A 1003 -6.57 -28.62 50.88
N VAL A 1004 -6.39 -29.77 50.25
CA VAL A 1004 -6.76 -29.93 48.83
C VAL A 1004 -8.29 -29.86 48.73
N VAL A 1005 -8.80 -28.94 47.92
CA VAL A 1005 -10.26 -28.73 47.69
C VAL A 1005 -10.67 -29.22 46.30
N THR A 1006 -9.75 -29.19 45.35
CA THR A 1006 -9.88 -29.88 44.06
C THR A 1006 -8.59 -30.64 43.84
N GLU A 1007 -8.68 -31.97 43.70
CA GLU A 1007 -7.50 -32.80 43.47
C GLU A 1007 -7.09 -32.73 41.99
N GLY A 1008 -5.78 -32.68 41.74
CA GLY A 1008 -5.24 -32.53 40.40
C GLY A 1008 -5.21 -33.87 39.67
N VAL A 1009 -5.71 -33.89 38.43
CA VAL A 1009 -5.68 -35.07 37.57
C VAL A 1009 -4.88 -34.74 36.33
N LYS A 1010 -3.85 -35.52 36.02
CA LYS A 1010 -3.06 -35.31 34.81
C LYS A 1010 -3.93 -35.57 33.58
N GLY A 1011 -3.77 -34.75 32.56
CA GLY A 1011 -4.33 -35.02 31.24
C GLY A 1011 -3.49 -36.07 30.52
N ARG A 1012 -3.95 -36.48 29.34
CA ARG A 1012 -3.29 -37.49 28.52
C ARG A 1012 -3.45 -37.15 27.04
N ARG A 1013 -2.33 -37.01 26.33
CA ARG A 1013 -2.29 -36.84 24.87
C ARG A 1013 -1.84 -38.14 24.23
N SER A 1014 -2.68 -38.72 23.38
CA SER A 1014 -2.36 -39.93 22.63
C SER A 1014 -1.82 -39.53 21.26
N HIS A 1015 -0.55 -39.86 20.99
CA HIS A 1015 0.12 -39.64 19.71
C HIS A 1015 0.05 -40.90 18.85
N PHE A 1016 -0.36 -40.77 17.59
CA PHE A 1016 -0.58 -41.89 16.67
C PHE A 1016 0.49 -41.87 15.58
N TYR A 1017 1.43 -42.81 15.64
CA TYR A 1017 2.54 -42.93 14.69
C TYR A 1017 2.28 -44.05 13.67
N SER A 1018 2.48 -43.74 12.39
CA SER A 1018 2.68 -44.74 11.34
C SER A 1018 4.15 -45.18 11.37
N VAL A 1019 4.41 -46.48 11.34
CA VAL A 1019 5.77 -47.03 11.30
C VAL A 1019 6.02 -47.73 9.97
N SER A 1020 7.06 -47.29 9.27
CA SER A 1020 7.47 -47.84 7.98
C SER A 1020 8.94 -48.24 8.01
N THR A 1021 9.30 -49.38 7.42
CA THR A 1021 10.67 -49.93 7.46
C THR A 1021 11.38 -49.65 6.13
N ALA A 1022 12.55 -49.03 6.18
CA ALA A 1022 13.39 -48.80 5.00
C ALA A 1022 14.13 -50.08 4.59
N ALA A 1023 14.66 -50.10 3.37
CA ALA A 1023 15.30 -51.29 2.78
C ALA A 1023 16.62 -51.73 3.46
N ASP A 1024 17.15 -50.94 4.39
CA ASP A 1024 18.30 -51.28 5.24
C ASP A 1024 17.90 -51.91 6.60
N GLY A 1025 16.59 -52.00 6.88
CA GLY A 1025 16.05 -52.52 8.13
C GLY A 1025 15.77 -51.46 9.21
N SER A 1026 15.98 -50.17 8.93
CA SER A 1026 15.63 -49.09 9.88
C SER A 1026 14.12 -48.80 9.91
N GLU A 1027 13.53 -48.64 11.11
CA GLU A 1027 12.15 -48.19 11.26
C GLU A 1027 12.08 -46.66 11.33
N VAL A 1028 11.28 -46.05 10.44
CA VAL A 1028 10.94 -44.63 10.46
C VAL A 1028 9.53 -44.47 11.01
N LYS A 1029 9.39 -43.73 12.11
CA LYS A 1029 8.10 -43.32 12.69
C LYS A 1029 7.68 -41.97 12.11
N THR A 1030 6.44 -41.86 11.66
CA THR A 1030 5.82 -40.60 11.20
C THR A 1030 4.57 -40.33 12.02
N LEU A 1031 4.49 -39.18 12.70
CA LEU A 1031 3.29 -38.79 13.44
C LEU A 1031 2.15 -38.51 12.45
N VAL A 1032 1.02 -39.19 12.63
CA VAL A 1032 -0.19 -39.06 11.81
C VAL A 1032 -1.14 -38.05 12.42
N THR A 1033 -1.37 -38.14 13.74
CA THR A 1033 -2.17 -37.19 14.50
C THR A 1033 -1.87 -37.31 16.00
N SER A 1034 -2.25 -36.30 16.78
CA SER A 1034 -2.21 -36.33 18.24
C SER A 1034 -3.51 -35.75 18.80
N VAL A 1035 -4.18 -36.48 19.69
CA VAL A 1035 -5.42 -36.02 20.34
C VAL A 1035 -5.27 -36.01 21.86
N VAL A 1036 -5.81 -34.98 22.51
CA VAL A 1036 -5.94 -34.97 23.96
C VAL A 1036 -7.11 -35.89 24.33
N ALA A 1037 -6.79 -37.08 24.82
CA ALA A 1037 -7.76 -38.09 25.23
C ALA A 1037 -8.38 -37.76 26.60
N GLN A 1038 -7.70 -36.92 27.39
CA GLN A 1038 -8.18 -36.42 28.68
C GLN A 1038 -7.50 -35.08 28.98
N GLU A 1039 -8.27 -34.03 29.27
CA GLU A 1039 -7.72 -32.73 29.68
C GLU A 1039 -7.24 -32.76 31.16
N PRO A 1040 -6.18 -32.01 31.52
CA PRO A 1040 -5.71 -31.94 32.90
C PRO A 1040 -6.67 -31.14 33.79
N VAL A 1041 -6.97 -31.67 34.98
CA VAL A 1041 -7.78 -30.98 36.00
C VAL A 1041 -6.84 -30.25 36.97
N THR A 1042 -6.96 -28.93 37.03
CA THR A 1042 -6.20 -28.06 37.94
C THR A 1042 -6.43 -28.42 39.41
N GLN A 1043 -5.36 -28.65 40.16
CA GLN A 1043 -5.42 -28.84 41.60
C GLN A 1043 -5.65 -27.50 42.31
N ILE A 1044 -6.55 -27.44 43.28
CA ILE A 1044 -6.78 -26.27 44.13
C ILE A 1044 -6.49 -26.65 45.57
N ILE A 1045 -5.55 -25.94 46.21
CA ILE A 1045 -5.13 -26.15 47.60
C ILE A 1045 -5.42 -24.88 48.40
N GLU A 1046 -6.17 -25.02 49.48
CA GLU A 1046 -6.38 -23.95 50.44
C GLU A 1046 -5.33 -23.98 51.55
N ILE A 1047 -4.81 -22.81 51.94
CA ILE A 1047 -3.78 -22.64 52.98
C ILE A 1047 -4.33 -21.77 54.12
N GLY A 1048 -4.18 -22.22 55.35
CA GLY A 1048 -4.70 -21.53 56.54
C GLY A 1048 -3.95 -20.25 56.91
N THR A 1049 -4.72 -19.20 57.25
CA THR A 1049 -4.24 -17.89 57.73
C THR A 1049 -4.49 -17.71 59.24
N PRO A 1050 -3.70 -16.87 59.95
CA PRO A 1050 -3.87 -16.69 61.40
C PRO A 1050 -5.03 -15.74 61.73
N VAL A 1051 -6.06 -16.26 62.41
CA VAL A 1051 -7.10 -15.43 63.03
C VAL A 1051 -6.70 -15.07 64.46
N THR A 1052 -6.61 -13.77 64.79
CA THR A 1052 -6.22 -13.29 66.12
C THR A 1052 -7.15 -12.18 66.67
N HIS A 1053 -7.78 -12.46 67.81
CA HIS A 1053 -8.50 -11.55 68.72
C HIS A 1053 -8.27 -12.09 70.15
N VAL A 1054 -8.20 -11.33 71.26
CA VAL A 1054 -8.36 -9.89 71.60
C VAL A 1054 -7.30 -9.52 72.69
N GLY A 1055 -7.03 -8.27 73.08
CA GLY A 1055 -7.58 -6.96 72.64
C GLY A 1055 -7.41 -5.86 73.72
N ASP A 1056 -8.10 -4.74 73.48
CA ASP A 1056 -8.58 -3.69 74.41
C ASP A 1056 -7.59 -2.72 75.15
N GLU A 1057 -8.15 -1.54 75.48
CA GLU A 1057 -7.72 -0.46 76.41
C GLU A 1057 -6.43 0.39 76.15
N GLU A 1058 -6.53 1.39 75.26
CA GLU A 1058 -6.04 2.81 75.37
C GLU A 1058 -6.13 3.46 73.97
N GLY A 1059 -7.17 4.26 73.69
CA GLY A 1059 -7.66 4.44 72.30
C GLY A 1059 -7.61 5.85 71.70
N VAL A 1060 -6.73 6.08 70.72
CA VAL A 1060 -6.87 7.10 69.65
C VAL A 1060 -6.27 6.63 68.32
N ALA A 1061 -7.10 6.56 67.26
CA ALA A 1061 -6.75 6.45 65.82
C ALA A 1061 -6.02 5.17 65.32
N PRO A 1062 -6.04 4.87 64.00
CA PRO A 1062 -6.72 5.54 62.89
C PRO A 1062 -7.89 4.75 62.26
N VAL A 1063 -8.62 5.39 61.34
CA VAL A 1063 -9.60 4.75 60.44
C VAL A 1063 -8.91 4.39 59.13
N ALA A 1064 -9.19 3.21 58.56
CA ALA A 1064 -8.60 2.74 57.30
C ALA A 1064 -9.60 2.02 56.38
N ASP A 1065 -9.49 2.35 55.10
CA ASP A 1065 -10.08 1.81 53.86
C ASP A 1065 -11.00 0.57 53.93
N ALA A 1066 -12.24 0.76 53.47
CA ALA A 1066 -13.12 -0.34 53.07
C ALA A 1066 -12.69 -0.90 51.71
N LYS A 1067 -12.29 -2.17 51.66
CA LYS A 1067 -11.95 -2.87 50.41
C LYS A 1067 -13.21 -3.15 49.58
N PRO A 1068 -13.15 -3.12 48.24
CA PRO A 1068 -14.29 -3.43 47.38
C PRO A 1068 -14.75 -4.89 47.54
N ARG A 1069 -16.06 -5.11 47.42
CA ARG A 1069 -16.70 -6.44 47.47
C ARG A 1069 -17.10 -6.89 46.07
N VAL A 1070 -16.93 -8.18 45.75
CA VAL A 1070 -17.43 -8.72 44.47
C VAL A 1070 -18.85 -9.26 44.64
N VAL A 1071 -19.73 -8.95 43.70
CA VAL A 1071 -21.13 -9.38 43.63
C VAL A 1071 -21.35 -10.06 42.27
N ILE A 1072 -22.10 -11.16 42.26
CA ILE A 1072 -22.44 -11.93 41.06
C ILE A 1072 -23.93 -11.77 40.77
N GLU A 1073 -24.28 -11.44 39.53
CA GLU A 1073 -25.67 -11.24 39.08
C GLU A 1073 -25.90 -12.06 37.80
N ASP A 1074 -26.93 -12.91 37.81
CA ASP A 1074 -27.25 -13.82 36.70
C ASP A 1074 -28.31 -13.22 35.76
N GLU A 1075 -28.00 -13.21 34.46
CA GLU A 1075 -28.88 -12.82 33.35
C GLU A 1075 -29.36 -14.09 32.60
N GLU A 1076 -30.67 -14.23 32.39
CA GLU A 1076 -31.20 -15.28 31.49
C GLU A 1076 -31.01 -14.89 30.02
N ILE A 1077 -30.39 -15.78 29.23
CA ILE A 1077 -30.29 -15.63 27.78
C ILE A 1077 -31.51 -16.31 27.15
N PRO A 1078 -32.42 -15.59 26.46
CA PRO A 1078 -33.56 -16.21 25.80
C PRO A 1078 -33.09 -17.10 24.64
N PHE A 1079 -33.74 -18.25 24.45
CA PHE A 1079 -33.53 -19.09 23.27
C PHE A 1079 -34.33 -18.55 22.07
N THR A 1080 -33.93 -18.95 20.87
CA THR A 1080 -34.67 -18.70 19.63
C THR A 1080 -35.56 -19.88 19.28
N THR A 1081 -36.64 -19.65 18.55
CA THR A 1081 -37.51 -20.70 18.00
C THR A 1081 -37.43 -20.69 16.48
N ILE A 1082 -37.01 -21.82 15.91
CA ILE A 1082 -36.94 -22.03 14.45
C ILE A 1082 -38.13 -22.91 14.03
N THR A 1083 -38.84 -22.45 13.00
CA THR A 1083 -39.98 -23.17 12.41
C THR A 1083 -39.59 -23.70 11.03
N ARG A 1084 -39.82 -24.99 10.78
CA ARG A 1084 -39.50 -25.66 9.51
C ARG A 1084 -40.73 -26.36 8.94
N GLU A 1085 -40.93 -26.30 7.63
CA GLU A 1085 -42.02 -27.02 6.96
C GLU A 1085 -41.66 -28.50 6.73
N THR A 1086 -42.66 -29.38 6.80
CA THR A 1086 -42.52 -30.82 6.48
C THR A 1086 -43.80 -31.38 5.85
N ASP A 1087 -43.62 -32.31 4.91
CA ASP A 1087 -44.65 -33.15 4.31
C ASP A 1087 -45.07 -34.33 5.20
N ALA A 1088 -44.34 -34.61 6.28
CA ALA A 1088 -44.63 -35.68 7.25
C ALA A 1088 -45.74 -35.32 8.26
N LEU A 1089 -46.37 -34.15 8.15
CA LEU A 1089 -47.48 -33.69 9.01
C LEU A 1089 -48.63 -33.10 8.15
N PRO A 1090 -49.91 -33.31 8.52
CA PRO A 1090 -51.05 -32.68 7.83
C PRO A 1090 -51.01 -31.15 7.87
N LYS A 1091 -51.54 -30.48 6.84
CA LYS A 1091 -51.51 -29.01 6.75
C LYS A 1091 -52.17 -28.34 7.96
N GLY A 1092 -51.36 -27.64 8.76
CA GLY A 1092 -51.79 -26.91 9.96
C GLY A 1092 -51.56 -27.64 11.28
N GLU A 1093 -51.09 -28.90 11.27
CA GLU A 1093 -50.55 -29.55 12.46
C GLU A 1093 -49.08 -29.18 12.67
N THR A 1094 -48.64 -29.19 13.94
CA THR A 1094 -47.27 -28.80 14.33
C THR A 1094 -46.68 -29.77 15.36
N ARG A 1095 -45.36 -29.94 15.35
CA ARG A 1095 -44.62 -30.82 16.26
C ARG A 1095 -43.34 -30.14 16.74
N VAL A 1096 -43.14 -30.03 18.06
CA VAL A 1096 -41.84 -29.65 18.62
C VAL A 1096 -40.89 -30.84 18.49
N VAL A 1097 -39.73 -30.63 17.88
CA VAL A 1097 -38.69 -31.67 17.66
C VAL A 1097 -37.46 -31.42 18.55
N THR A 1098 -37.23 -30.17 18.94
CA THR A 1098 -36.25 -29.79 19.97
C THR A 1098 -36.92 -28.77 20.87
N GLU A 1099 -36.96 -29.03 22.17
CA GLU A 1099 -37.52 -28.10 23.15
C GLU A 1099 -36.47 -27.04 23.54
N GLY A 1100 -36.89 -25.78 23.63
CA GLY A 1100 -35.99 -24.67 23.87
C GLY A 1100 -35.62 -24.51 25.34
N VAL A 1101 -34.34 -24.25 25.61
CA VAL A 1101 -33.82 -24.05 26.98
C VAL A 1101 -33.08 -22.72 27.03
N LYS A 1102 -33.41 -21.86 28.00
CA LYS A 1102 -32.72 -20.58 28.17
C LYS A 1102 -31.28 -20.81 28.61
N GLY A 1103 -30.38 -19.97 28.08
CA GLY A 1103 -29.01 -19.87 28.57
C GLY A 1103 -28.94 -18.99 29.82
N ARG A 1104 -27.74 -18.83 30.38
CA ARG A 1104 -27.49 -18.00 31.55
C ARG A 1104 -26.09 -17.38 31.49
N ARG A 1105 -26.01 -16.06 31.61
CA ARG A 1105 -24.77 -15.30 31.72
C ARG A 1105 -24.60 -14.80 33.15
N SER A 1106 -23.47 -15.12 33.78
CA SER A 1106 -23.12 -14.65 35.12
C SER A 1106 -22.20 -13.43 34.99
N HIS A 1107 -22.65 -12.29 35.50
CA HIS A 1107 -21.91 -11.02 35.52
C HIS A 1107 -21.24 -10.81 36.88
N PHE A 1108 -19.96 -10.45 36.88
CA PHE A 1108 -19.15 -10.31 38.10
C PHE A 1108 -18.79 -8.83 38.30
N TYR A 1109 -19.44 -8.18 39.26
CA TYR A 1109 -19.25 -6.76 39.57
C TYR A 1109 -18.35 -6.56 40.78
N SER A 1110 -17.34 -5.72 40.66
CA SER A 1110 -16.64 -5.11 41.81
C SER A 1110 -17.48 -3.95 42.30
N VAL A 1111 -17.75 -3.90 43.61
CA VAL A 1111 -18.56 -2.85 44.24
C VAL A 1111 -17.71 -2.11 45.27
N SER A 1112 -17.47 -0.83 45.01
CA SER A 1112 -16.75 0.09 45.90
C SER A 1112 -17.70 1.16 46.44
N THR A 1113 -17.51 1.55 47.70
CA THR A 1113 -18.30 2.63 48.32
C THR A 1113 -17.55 3.96 48.18
N ALA A 1114 -18.19 4.96 47.60
CA ALA A 1114 -17.64 6.31 47.50
C ALA A 1114 -17.72 7.05 48.85
N ALA A 1115 -16.98 8.16 48.97
CA ALA A 1115 -16.85 8.90 50.24
C ALA A 1115 -18.15 9.58 50.74
N ASP A 1116 -19.21 9.61 49.93
CA ASP A 1116 -20.56 10.06 50.30
C ASP A 1116 -21.48 8.93 50.79
N GLY A 1117 -21.02 7.67 50.75
CA GLY A 1117 -21.77 6.47 51.11
C GLY A 1117 -22.51 5.80 49.95
N SER A 1118 -22.40 6.29 48.72
CA SER A 1118 -22.98 5.64 47.54
C SER A 1118 -22.15 4.42 47.10
N GLU A 1119 -22.80 3.37 46.57
CA GLU A 1119 -22.13 2.20 46.02
C GLU A 1119 -22.00 2.29 44.50
N VAL A 1120 -20.76 2.21 44.00
CA VAL A 1120 -20.45 2.15 42.57
C VAL A 1120 -20.17 0.69 42.20
N LYS A 1121 -20.94 0.15 41.26
CA LYS A 1121 -20.69 -1.18 40.66
C LYS A 1121 -19.91 -1.02 39.35
N THR A 1122 -18.82 -1.78 39.21
CA THR A 1122 -18.01 -1.86 37.99
C THR A 1122 -17.96 -3.31 37.53
N LEU A 1123 -18.39 -3.61 36.31
CA LEU A 1123 -18.30 -4.96 35.74
C LEU A 1123 -16.82 -5.34 35.55
N VAL A 1124 -16.40 -6.45 36.13
CA VAL A 1124 -15.03 -6.98 36.04
C VAL A 1124 -14.92 -8.01 34.92
N THR A 1125 -15.92 -8.88 34.80
CA THR A 1125 -16.05 -9.85 33.70
C THR A 1125 -17.48 -10.37 33.63
N SER A 1126 -17.87 -10.97 32.49
CA SER A 1126 -19.10 -11.73 32.35
C SER A 1126 -18.80 -13.05 31.66
N VAL A 1127 -19.40 -14.15 32.13
CA VAL A 1127 -19.16 -15.49 31.62
C VAL A 1127 -20.50 -16.13 31.29
N VAL A 1128 -20.64 -16.74 30.11
CA VAL A 1128 -21.81 -17.57 29.82
C VAL A 1128 -21.64 -18.88 30.57
N ALA A 1129 -22.46 -19.08 31.60
CA ALA A 1129 -22.45 -20.26 32.45
C ALA A 1129 -23.25 -21.42 31.81
N GLN A 1130 -24.15 -21.10 30.89
CA GLN A 1130 -24.94 -22.06 30.10
C GLN A 1130 -25.39 -21.40 28.80
N GLU A 1131 -25.14 -22.02 27.64
CA GLU A 1131 -25.63 -21.51 26.35
C GLU A 1131 -27.13 -21.82 26.15
N PRO A 1132 -27.89 -20.99 25.42
CA PRO A 1132 -29.29 -21.28 25.09
C PRO A 1132 -29.40 -22.39 24.04
N VAL A 1133 -30.40 -23.26 24.20
CA VAL A 1133 -30.75 -24.30 23.24
C VAL A 1133 -31.95 -23.84 22.42
N THR A 1134 -31.77 -23.72 21.11
CA THR A 1134 -32.81 -23.32 20.14
C THR A 1134 -33.96 -24.33 20.08
N GLN A 1135 -35.19 -23.84 20.18
CA GLN A 1135 -36.39 -24.64 19.96
C GLN A 1135 -36.61 -24.88 18.47
N ILE A 1136 -36.96 -26.11 18.07
CA ILE A 1136 -37.27 -26.46 16.68
C ILE A 1136 -38.71 -26.98 16.61
N ILE A 1137 -39.52 -26.37 15.75
CA ILE A 1137 -40.93 -26.73 15.51
C ILE A 1137 -41.12 -27.07 14.03
N GLU A 1138 -41.67 -28.23 13.75
CA GLU A 1138 -42.08 -28.63 12.39
C GLU A 1138 -43.56 -28.32 12.16
N ILE A 1139 -43.93 -27.86 10.96
CA ILE A 1139 -45.29 -27.55 10.53
C ILE A 1139 -45.64 -28.29 9.25
N GLY A 1140 -46.83 -28.91 9.21
CA GLY A 1140 -47.32 -29.65 8.05
C GLY A 1140 -47.64 -28.79 6.83
N THR A 1141 -47.19 -29.21 5.65
CA THR A 1141 -47.52 -28.61 4.34
C THR A 1141 -48.45 -29.50 3.50
N PRO A 1142 -49.23 -28.92 2.57
CA PRO A 1142 -50.18 -29.71 1.77
C PRO A 1142 -49.48 -30.48 0.64
N VAL A 1143 -49.49 -31.81 0.74
CA VAL A 1143 -49.19 -32.69 -0.41
C VAL A 1143 -50.29 -32.55 -1.45
N THR A 1144 -49.92 -32.22 -2.69
CA THR A 1144 -50.87 -32.04 -3.81
C THR A 1144 -50.96 -33.29 -4.69
N HIS A 1145 -52.18 -33.67 -5.07
CA HIS A 1145 -52.45 -34.58 -6.18
C HIS A 1145 -53.57 -33.99 -7.07
N VAL A 1146 -53.56 -34.39 -8.34
CA VAL A 1146 -54.25 -33.70 -9.45
C VAL A 1146 -55.70 -34.18 -9.64
N GLY A 1147 -56.64 -33.28 -9.97
CA GLY A 1147 -58.03 -33.65 -10.30
C GLY A 1147 -59.02 -32.51 -10.62
N ASP A 1148 -58.98 -32.04 -11.87
CA ASP A 1148 -60.04 -31.47 -12.75
C ASP A 1148 -61.30 -30.69 -12.28
N GLU A 1149 -61.60 -29.66 -13.11
CA GLU A 1149 -62.89 -29.04 -13.47
C GLU A 1149 -63.72 -28.12 -12.53
N LYS A 1150 -64.02 -26.92 -13.09
CA LYS A 1150 -65.24 -26.08 -12.94
C LYS A 1150 -65.48 -25.25 -11.65
N GLY A 1151 -65.21 -23.94 -11.76
CA GLY A 1151 -66.31 -22.97 -11.81
C GLY A 1151 -66.37 -21.81 -10.79
N LEU A 1152 -66.33 -20.57 -11.33
CA LEU A 1152 -67.02 -19.34 -10.87
C LEU A 1152 -66.68 -18.69 -9.51
N ALA A 1153 -66.46 -17.36 -9.57
CA ALA A 1153 -66.60 -16.38 -8.47
C ALA A 1153 -68.10 -15.92 -8.39
N PRO A 1154 -68.59 -15.03 -7.46
CA PRO A 1154 -67.84 -13.94 -6.77
C PRO A 1154 -68.38 -13.40 -5.40
N VAL A 1155 -67.79 -12.25 -4.96
CA VAL A 1155 -68.30 -11.20 -4.01
C VAL A 1155 -68.17 -11.40 -2.48
N ALA A 1156 -68.08 -10.24 -1.79
CA ALA A 1156 -67.89 -9.89 -0.36
C ALA A 1156 -69.04 -10.32 0.60
N GLU A 1157 -69.18 -9.92 1.89
CA GLU A 1157 -68.64 -8.84 2.76
C GLU A 1157 -68.76 -9.30 4.26
N GLU A 1158 -68.04 -8.82 5.29
CA GLU A 1158 -68.34 -7.64 6.17
C GLU A 1158 -67.35 -7.56 7.40
N LYS A 1159 -67.37 -6.45 8.16
CA LYS A 1159 -66.79 -6.25 9.52
C LYS A 1159 -67.74 -5.43 10.43
N PRO A 1160 -67.70 -5.62 11.77
CA PRO A 1160 -67.43 -4.54 12.76
C PRO A 1160 -66.45 -5.02 13.88
N ALA A 1161 -66.12 -4.39 15.02
CA ALA A 1161 -66.39 -3.11 15.72
C ALA A 1161 -65.10 -2.75 16.56
N LEU A 1162 -64.80 -1.60 17.21
CA LEU A 1162 -65.51 -0.45 17.82
C LEU A 1162 -66.13 -0.71 19.21
N GLU A 1163 -66.07 0.18 20.23
CA GLU A 1163 -65.51 1.55 20.40
C GLU A 1163 -64.20 1.55 21.26
N ILE A 1164 -63.41 2.61 21.56
CA ILE A 1164 -63.51 4.09 21.62
C ILE A 1164 -64.19 4.64 22.93
N PRO A 1165 -63.64 5.68 23.61
CA PRO A 1165 -64.34 6.98 23.61
C PRO A 1165 -63.44 8.26 23.59
N ASN A 1166 -63.73 9.15 22.63
CA ASN A 1166 -63.66 10.65 22.56
C ASN A 1166 -62.47 11.47 23.12
N ILE A 1167 -61.86 12.47 22.43
CA ILE A 1167 -62.29 13.53 21.46
C ILE A 1167 -62.85 14.81 22.14
N PRO A 1168 -62.20 15.99 21.97
CA PRO A 1168 -62.69 17.04 21.03
C PRO A 1168 -61.81 17.31 19.79
N ALA A 1169 -62.28 18.20 18.88
CA ALA A 1169 -61.80 18.37 17.49
C ALA A 1169 -61.43 19.85 17.13
N PRO A 1170 -60.84 20.13 15.94
CA PRO A 1170 -60.08 21.37 15.67
C PRO A 1170 -60.79 22.44 14.79
N VAL A 1171 -60.08 23.55 14.51
CA VAL A 1171 -60.36 24.57 13.48
C VAL A 1171 -59.05 24.91 12.75
N ALA A 1172 -59.12 25.35 11.49
CA ALA A 1172 -57.97 25.65 10.62
C ALA A 1172 -57.79 27.17 10.36
N GLU A 1173 -56.67 27.60 9.74
CA GLU A 1173 -56.64 28.53 8.59
C GLU A 1173 -55.22 28.74 7.99
N GLU A 1174 -55.09 29.69 7.04
CA GLU A 1174 -54.16 29.66 5.89
C GLU A 1174 -52.75 30.32 6.05
N LYS A 1175 -52.03 30.38 4.90
CA LYS A 1175 -50.72 31.02 4.67
C LYS A 1175 -50.80 32.56 4.70
N PRO A 1176 -49.66 33.26 4.87
CA PRO A 1176 -49.24 34.19 3.81
C PRO A 1176 -47.71 34.21 3.50
N LYS A 1177 -47.25 35.25 2.79
CA LYS A 1177 -45.95 35.43 2.11
C LYS A 1177 -45.20 36.67 2.64
N LEU A 1178 -43.88 36.75 2.36
CA LEU A 1178 -43.00 37.95 2.40
C LEU A 1178 -42.76 38.53 3.82
N GLU A 1179 -41.71 39.30 4.13
CA GLU A 1179 -40.81 40.13 3.29
C GLU A 1179 -39.39 40.29 3.90
N ILE A 1180 -38.53 41.16 3.35
CA ILE A 1180 -37.11 41.37 3.72
C ILE A 1180 -36.92 42.67 4.52
N PRO A 1181 -36.09 42.70 5.60
CA PRO A 1181 -35.54 43.93 6.16
C PRO A 1181 -34.00 44.06 5.99
N SER A 1182 -33.50 45.30 6.02
CA SER A 1182 -32.11 45.67 5.72
C SER A 1182 -31.29 46.11 6.94
N LYS A 1183 -29.97 46.32 6.74
CA LYS A 1183 -28.97 46.86 7.70
C LYS A 1183 -29.45 48.07 8.52
N PRO A 1184 -28.90 48.20 9.73
CA PRO A 1184 -28.29 49.47 10.19
C PRO A 1184 -26.77 49.32 10.44
N ALA A 1185 -26.12 50.42 10.84
CA ALA A 1185 -24.70 50.53 11.19
C ALA A 1185 -24.51 51.53 12.38
N PRO A 1186 -23.30 52.01 12.73
CA PRO A 1186 -22.56 51.52 13.90
C PRO A 1186 -22.35 52.57 15.04
N ALA A 1187 -21.65 52.16 16.11
CA ALA A 1187 -21.20 53.02 17.22
C ALA A 1187 -19.65 53.12 17.29
N THR A 1188 -19.11 54.11 18.02
CA THR A 1188 -17.83 54.76 17.62
C THR A 1188 -16.94 55.35 18.74
N VAL A 1189 -15.60 55.23 18.58
CA VAL A 1189 -14.46 55.97 19.23
C VAL A 1189 -14.32 55.91 20.78
N PRO A 1190 -13.20 56.33 21.45
CA PRO A 1190 -12.07 57.21 21.05
C PRO A 1190 -10.63 56.65 21.28
N ALA A 1191 -9.52 57.41 21.17
CA ALA A 1191 -9.00 58.33 20.13
C ALA A 1191 -7.66 59.00 20.59
N GLU A 1192 -6.68 59.20 19.69
CA GLU A 1192 -5.57 60.21 19.68
C GLU A 1192 -4.76 59.98 18.37
N GLU A 1193 -4.51 60.92 17.42
CA GLU A 1193 -3.86 62.25 17.39
C GLU A 1193 -2.31 62.19 17.25
N ASN A 1194 -1.60 62.90 16.34
CA ASN A 1194 -1.99 63.73 15.16
C ASN A 1194 -0.77 64.16 14.28
N LYS A 1195 -1.02 64.75 13.09
CA LYS A 1195 -0.14 65.64 12.24
C LYS A 1195 1.06 65.01 11.49
N ALA A 1196 1.53 65.51 10.33
CA ALA A 1196 0.97 66.47 9.33
C ALA A 1196 1.75 66.43 7.97
N LEU A 1197 1.18 67.02 6.90
CA LEU A 1197 1.75 67.19 5.54
C LEU A 1197 2.38 68.58 5.30
N PRO A 1198 3.16 68.78 4.21
CA PRO A 1198 2.76 69.80 3.22
C PRO A 1198 3.01 69.49 1.71
N GLN A 1199 2.45 70.38 0.88
CA GLN A 1199 2.44 70.50 -0.60
C GLN A 1199 3.81 70.86 -1.23
N ALA A 1200 4.13 70.77 -2.54
CA ALA A 1200 3.55 70.26 -3.83
C ALA A 1200 4.68 70.41 -4.93
N PRO A 1201 4.53 70.41 -6.29
CA PRO A 1201 3.36 70.32 -7.19
C PRO A 1201 3.56 69.46 -8.49
N THR A 1202 2.92 69.85 -9.60
CA THR A 1202 2.89 69.32 -10.99
C THR A 1202 2.93 70.51 -12.00
N PRO A 1203 2.88 70.40 -13.36
CA PRO A 1203 2.54 69.29 -14.31
C PRO A 1203 3.66 69.06 -15.39
N VAL A 1204 3.56 68.33 -16.54
CA VAL A 1204 2.50 68.17 -17.59
C VAL A 1204 2.65 66.86 -18.43
N ALA A 1205 1.58 66.05 -18.50
CA ALA A 1205 1.05 65.18 -19.59
C ALA A 1205 1.98 64.14 -20.32
N LYS A 1206 1.49 63.04 -20.95
CA LYS A 1206 0.14 62.69 -21.48
C LYS A 1206 -0.25 61.19 -21.32
N GLU A 1207 -1.54 60.96 -21.02
CA GLU A 1207 -2.55 60.13 -21.75
C GLU A 1207 -2.16 58.80 -22.47
N ASN A 1208 -2.98 57.72 -22.51
CA ASN A 1208 -4.32 57.47 -21.93
C ASN A 1208 -4.70 55.97 -21.87
N LYS A 1209 -5.36 55.57 -20.76
CA LYS A 1209 -6.52 54.63 -20.58
C LYS A 1209 -6.62 53.24 -21.27
N LEU A 1210 -6.88 52.23 -20.42
CA LEU A 1210 -7.70 51.02 -20.68
C LEU A 1210 -9.22 51.37 -20.67
N PRO A 1211 -10.13 50.45 -21.09
CA PRO A 1211 -10.78 49.58 -20.09
C PRO A 1211 -11.24 48.17 -20.57
N GLU A 1212 -11.48 47.30 -19.57
CA GLU A 1212 -12.48 46.21 -19.49
C GLU A 1212 -12.49 45.01 -20.49
N THR A 1213 -12.79 43.83 -19.94
CA THR A 1213 -12.90 42.54 -20.65
C THR A 1213 -14.21 41.83 -20.28
N GLY A 1214 -14.86 41.15 -21.24
CA GLY A 1214 -16.17 40.52 -21.05
C GLY A 1214 -16.33 39.16 -21.73
N SER A 1215 -16.44 38.12 -20.92
CA SER A 1215 -17.20 36.85 -21.06
C SER A 1215 -17.57 36.26 -22.46
N GLN A 1216 -17.11 35.02 -22.66
CA GLN A 1216 -17.75 33.90 -23.40
C GLN A 1216 -18.01 33.97 -24.92
N GLY A 1217 -17.96 32.79 -25.56
CA GLY A 1217 -18.48 32.55 -26.92
C GLY A 1217 -17.62 31.56 -27.74
N SER A 1218 -17.91 30.26 -27.66
CA SER A 1218 -17.26 29.21 -28.45
C SER A 1218 -17.95 28.98 -29.80
N GLU A 1219 -17.18 28.61 -30.84
CA GLU A 1219 -17.43 27.44 -31.71
C GLU A 1219 -16.35 27.32 -32.82
N TRP A 1220 -16.37 26.21 -33.57
CA TRP A 1220 -15.60 25.88 -34.79
C TRP A 1220 -14.07 25.79 -34.70
N LEU A 1221 -13.56 24.54 -34.66
CA LEU A 1221 -12.49 24.10 -35.58
C LEU A 1221 -12.53 22.58 -35.79
N ILE A 1222 -12.97 22.16 -36.98
CA ILE A 1222 -12.84 20.81 -37.54
C ILE A 1222 -12.24 20.96 -38.94
N ALA A 1223 -11.57 19.91 -39.43
CA ALA A 1223 -10.99 19.74 -40.77
C ALA A 1223 -9.58 20.33 -41.00
N THR A 1224 -8.59 19.45 -40.79
CA THR A 1224 -7.49 19.11 -41.74
C THR A 1224 -7.10 20.08 -42.86
N GLY A 1225 -5.80 20.34 -42.98
CA GLY A 1225 -5.16 20.85 -44.19
C GLY A 1225 -3.86 20.08 -44.51
N LEU A 1226 -3.80 19.43 -45.68
CA LEU A 1226 -2.62 18.71 -46.17
C LEU A 1226 -2.55 18.76 -47.71
N MET A 1227 -1.32 18.83 -48.24
CA MET A 1227 -0.92 18.81 -49.66
C MET A 1227 -1.27 20.02 -50.54
N ALA A 1228 -0.34 20.32 -51.44
CA ALA A 1228 -0.50 21.21 -52.58
C ALA A 1228 0.06 20.53 -53.84
N ALA A 1229 -0.79 20.25 -54.82
CA ALA A 1229 -0.38 19.85 -56.17
C ALA A 1229 -1.46 20.16 -57.22
N LEU A 1230 -1.02 20.73 -58.36
CA LEU A 1230 -1.65 20.71 -59.69
C LEU A 1230 -3.07 21.36 -59.87
N THR A 1231 -3.06 22.58 -60.43
CA THR A 1231 -3.78 23.02 -61.66
C THR A 1231 -5.22 22.54 -61.91
N ALA A 1232 -6.23 23.38 -62.19
CA ALA A 1232 -6.28 24.34 -63.30
C ALA A 1232 -7.60 25.15 -63.31
N TYR A 1233 -7.63 26.31 -63.98
CA TYR A 1233 -8.80 27.24 -64.15
C TYR A 1233 -9.42 27.80 -62.84
N GLY A 1234 -9.92 29.03 -62.77
CA GLY A 1234 -9.81 30.15 -63.72
C GLY A 1234 -10.88 31.22 -63.48
N LEU A 1235 -10.49 32.50 -63.37
CA LEU A 1235 -11.34 33.72 -63.40
C LEU A 1235 -12.53 33.74 -62.40
N SER A 1236 -12.57 34.60 -61.37
CA SER A 1236 -12.92 36.02 -61.55
C SER A 1236 -13.20 36.70 -60.18
N LYS A 1237 -12.84 38.00 -60.07
CA LYS A 1237 -13.50 39.14 -59.37
C LYS A 1237 -14.63 38.81 -58.36
N LYS A 1238 -14.75 39.48 -57.20
CA LYS A 1238 -14.15 40.76 -56.73
C LYS A 1238 -14.42 40.92 -55.22
N LYS A 1239 -13.70 41.87 -54.61
CA LYS A 1239 -14.14 42.92 -53.64
C LYS A 1239 -15.54 42.83 -52.99
N ASP A 1240 -15.69 43.33 -51.76
CA ASP A 1240 -14.80 44.27 -51.03
C ASP A 1240 -14.00 43.67 -49.87
#